data_AF-A0A0V0J8A0-F1
#
_entry.id   AF-A0A0V0J8A0-F1
#
_cell.length_a   1.000
_cell.length_b   1.000
_cell.length_c   1.000
_cell.angle_alpha   90.00
_cell.angle_beta   90.00
_cell.angle_gamma   90.00
#
_symmetry.space_group_name_H-M   'P 1'
#
loop_
_entity.id
_entity.type
_entity.pdbx_description
1 polymer ?
#
loop_
_entity_poly.entity_id
_entity_poly.type
_entity_poly.pdbx_seq_one_letter_code
_entity_poly.pdbx_strand_id
1 'polypeptide(L)'
;MAVGRNERRSRSLCACAHRPQLASYSAQFPASLSLLKLLLRPCRQSEKPLHGIYTNRMLNISQRGAKSEYLYSKFQKVAQLLPNNVYVTSNRRNPVWGAPELLSLMLNIMQDLLTNFPSWKWDFLINLSETDIPIVPNADLIRILNAHRGQILVKATDTAKHEFIKSQGLGKAFFQCDDYVWLLGDRQPMDGVVIHGGSDWLILPRYFCAYAALPEQQDSLVRKLVAWYANVILPVESFFHTLAYNSAFCELVVNSNLRFVNWQRPRGCSCRLNQTADWCGCSPSVFSGPRDLYRLHKARLLHSSSPTSPQLQFFARKFDSTIDVAMVNYAEVHLIGRELPDSSRNLNLFLESVYSSQYDQPHQAGGDSAVPGALLGFRFLASTAAKFAQALDRCIDDYMPNTSHPDVFALFNASAAILDYVNYTQLHEQLEKYSFLSTTQLSTTLALRPTTGRPSLVLRIGLSPIGPLVEAGGSNVLEVLFRPRLQSWVSDKPPNLMSFGDILYFEVGAGFDTKELVFRNYHGFYASQDRLSLMVIWCVRRARTVPSAFPPSPPPPVSFRLLTPTGQACVTLHINRNLTTKEFFYPGLPDFHVAFQHLEWHALRSCVASNTALFGTWRVEEASSLQQPPRATTFTIFPDSLQAASLPPNQVKELFQHGIQRPVQACLHRCSPQYQRSAGGCSCKLELCQKSDVWSTLFPDEKSALGFFDSSSGLLKVDRASQQNGPMPPVYSVEI
;
A
#
# COMPACT_ATOMS: atom_id res chain seq x y z
N MET A 1 19.54 34.35 -39.38
CA MET A 1 18.67 34.34 -40.56
C MET A 1 18.35 32.92 -40.96
N ALA A 2 17.07 32.55 -40.83
CA ALA A 2 16.29 31.68 -41.73
C ALA A 2 16.84 30.27 -42.05
N VAL A 3 16.31 29.20 -41.42
CA VAL A 3 15.04 28.49 -41.72
C VAL A 3 15.21 27.43 -42.80
N GLY A 4 14.85 26.18 -42.48
CA GLY A 4 14.31 25.26 -43.48
C GLY A 4 14.58 23.77 -43.28
N ARG A 5 13.53 23.06 -42.84
CA ARG A 5 13.22 21.64 -43.13
C ARG A 5 14.05 20.57 -42.41
N ASN A 6 13.50 20.05 -41.31
CA ASN A 6 13.41 18.60 -41.08
C ASN A 6 12.34 18.16 -40.07
N GLU A 7 11.20 18.85 -40.01
CA GLU A 7 9.97 18.32 -39.37
C GLU A 7 9.11 17.64 -40.44
N ARG A 8 9.36 16.37 -40.74
CA ARG A 8 8.43 15.43 -41.43
C ARG A 8 9.09 14.06 -41.58
N ARG A 9 9.26 13.30 -40.49
CA ARG A 9 9.47 11.83 -40.53
C ARG A 9 9.40 11.21 -39.12
N SER A 10 8.21 11.21 -38.53
CA SER A 10 7.86 10.34 -37.39
C SER A 10 6.35 10.08 -37.29
N ARG A 11 5.66 10.05 -38.44
CA ARG A 11 4.31 9.47 -38.59
C ARG A 11 4.42 8.16 -39.36
N SER A 12 4.95 7.10 -38.74
CA SER A 12 4.63 5.74 -39.18
C SER A 12 3.42 5.28 -38.37
N LEU A 13 2.26 5.51 -38.97
CA LEU A 13 0.94 5.12 -38.51
C LEU A 13 0.89 3.62 -38.19
N CYS A 14 0.27 3.28 -37.07
CA CYS A 14 -0.20 1.92 -36.77
C CYS A 14 -1.17 1.51 -37.90
N ALA A 15 -0.76 0.61 -38.79
CA ALA A 15 -1.64 0.10 -39.84
C ALA A 15 -2.64 -0.91 -39.23
N CYS A 16 -3.94 -0.65 -39.40
CA CYS A 16 -4.99 -1.65 -39.17
C CYS A 16 -4.77 -2.85 -40.10
N ALA A 17 -4.59 -4.04 -39.53
CA ALA A 17 -4.19 -5.22 -40.29
C ALA A 17 -5.32 -5.83 -41.14
N HIS A 18 -6.60 -5.56 -40.86
CA HIS A 18 -7.75 -6.06 -41.64
C HIS A 18 -8.97 -5.12 -41.50
N ARG A 19 -9.72 -4.92 -42.60
CA ARG A 19 -10.99 -4.17 -42.64
C ARG A 19 -12.18 -5.11 -42.88
N PRO A 20 -12.90 -5.58 -41.85
CA PRO A 20 -14.28 -6.00 -41.99
C PRO A 20 -15.18 -4.76 -42.11
N GLN A 21 -16.26 -4.84 -42.88
CA GLN A 21 -17.25 -3.76 -42.97
C GLN A 21 -17.81 -3.43 -41.58
N LEU A 22 -17.68 -2.17 -41.14
CA LEU A 22 -18.37 -1.63 -39.98
C LEU A 22 -19.88 -1.72 -40.22
N ALA A 23 -20.55 -2.74 -39.68
CA ALA A 23 -21.97 -2.63 -39.42
C ALA A 23 -22.17 -1.41 -38.51
N SER A 24 -23.06 -0.51 -38.90
CA SER A 24 -23.29 0.77 -38.24
C SER A 24 -23.72 0.58 -36.78
N TYR A 25 -22.76 0.57 -35.86
CA TYR A 25 -23.03 0.78 -34.44
C TYR A 25 -23.31 2.27 -34.19
N SER A 26 -24.39 2.80 -34.73
CA SER A 26 -24.92 4.12 -34.36
C SER A 26 -25.72 3.97 -33.06
N ALA A 27 -25.03 3.81 -31.94
CA ALA A 27 -25.67 3.95 -30.63
C ALA A 27 -25.94 5.43 -30.39
N GLN A 28 -27.22 5.84 -30.33
CA GLN A 28 -27.59 7.14 -29.77
C GLN A 28 -27.10 7.17 -28.32
N PHE A 29 -26.10 8.00 -28.07
CA PHE A 29 -25.49 8.12 -26.76
C PHE A 29 -26.31 9.08 -25.88
N PRO A 30 -26.78 8.67 -24.68
CA PRO A 30 -27.55 9.55 -23.80
C PRO A 30 -26.72 10.78 -23.36
N ALA A 31 -27.35 11.94 -23.16
CA ALA A 31 -26.66 13.21 -22.89
C ALA A 31 -25.79 13.22 -21.60
N SER A 32 -26.04 12.31 -20.65
CA SER A 32 -25.30 12.19 -19.39
C SER A 32 -24.28 11.03 -19.41
N LEU A 33 -23.03 11.31 -19.04
CA LEU A 33 -21.97 10.30 -18.90
C LEU A 33 -22.10 9.54 -17.57
N SER A 34 -22.08 8.22 -17.62
CA SER A 34 -22.06 7.34 -16.45
C SER A 34 -20.78 6.50 -16.44
N LEU A 35 -20.02 6.56 -15.35
CA LEU A 35 -18.70 5.92 -15.25
C LEU A 35 -18.78 4.67 -14.40
N LEU A 36 -18.09 3.61 -14.81
CA LEU A 36 -17.88 2.46 -13.95
C LEU A 36 -16.40 2.35 -13.61
N LYS A 37 -16.05 2.49 -12.33
CA LYS A 37 -14.69 2.22 -11.83
C LYS A 37 -14.65 0.85 -11.16
N LEU A 38 -13.67 0.05 -11.56
CA LEU A 38 -13.48 -1.34 -11.14
C LEU A 38 -12.23 -1.47 -10.28
N LEU A 39 -12.36 -1.86 -9.01
CA LEU A 39 -11.20 -2.05 -8.12
C LEU A 39 -10.63 -3.47 -8.25
N LEU A 40 -9.61 -3.69 -9.07
CA LEU A 40 -9.14 -5.04 -9.40
C LEU A 40 -8.25 -5.71 -8.33
N ARG A 41 -7.62 -4.92 -7.45
CA ARG A 41 -6.66 -5.44 -6.46
C ARG A 41 -6.80 -4.69 -5.14
N PRO A 42 -7.39 -5.31 -4.12
CA PRO A 42 -7.27 -4.86 -2.74
C PRO A 42 -6.03 -5.52 -2.13
N CYS A 43 -4.98 -4.76 -1.81
CA CYS A 43 -3.96 -5.24 -0.88
C CYS A 43 -4.39 -4.87 0.53
N ARG A 44 -4.14 -5.76 1.48
CA ARG A 44 -4.36 -5.55 2.92
C ARG A 44 -3.71 -4.24 3.46
N GLN A 45 -2.67 -3.78 2.78
CA GLN A 45 -1.80 -2.66 3.13
C GLN A 45 -2.38 -1.25 2.93
N SER A 46 -3.66 -1.11 2.58
CA SER A 46 -4.24 0.23 2.46
C SER A 46 -5.77 0.23 2.61
N GLU A 47 -6.23 0.36 3.85
CA GLU A 47 -7.60 0.77 4.16
C GLU A 47 -7.75 2.28 3.93
N LYS A 48 -7.69 2.72 2.67
CA LYS A 48 -7.77 4.14 2.35
C LYS A 48 -9.20 4.66 2.29
N PRO A 49 -9.39 5.96 2.56
CA PRO A 49 -10.55 6.71 2.13
C PRO A 49 -10.88 6.45 0.68
N LEU A 50 -12.06 5.91 0.48
CA LEU A 50 -12.61 5.57 -0.80
C LEU A 50 -13.16 6.82 -1.53
N HIS A 51 -13.33 7.95 -0.82
CA HIS A 51 -14.08 9.16 -1.18
C HIS A 51 -13.66 9.84 -2.49
N GLY A 52 -12.37 9.93 -2.81
CA GLY A 52 -11.90 10.61 -4.03
C GLY A 52 -12.35 9.94 -5.32
N ILE A 53 -12.79 8.68 -5.25
CA ILE A 53 -13.18 7.85 -6.39
C ILE A 53 -14.71 7.80 -6.54
N TYR A 54 -15.49 8.29 -5.56
CA TYR A 54 -16.96 8.14 -5.55
C TYR A 54 -17.64 9.18 -6.41
N THR A 55 -18.03 8.76 -7.61
CA THR A 55 -19.10 9.36 -8.40
C THR A 55 -19.75 8.28 -9.25
N ASN A 56 -21.06 8.07 -9.06
CA ASN A 56 -21.92 7.12 -9.79
C ASN A 56 -21.37 5.70 -10.05
N ARG A 57 -21.76 4.76 -9.17
CA ARG A 57 -21.82 3.29 -9.35
C ARG A 57 -20.49 2.53 -9.49
N MET A 58 -19.95 2.02 -8.38
CA MET A 58 -18.67 1.31 -8.28
C MET A 58 -18.60 0.34 -7.11
N LEU A 59 -18.24 -0.92 -7.33
CA LEU A 59 -17.12 -1.66 -6.71
C LEU A 59 -17.14 -3.09 -7.26
N ASN A 60 -16.03 -3.83 -7.18
CA ASN A 60 -16.01 -5.27 -7.43
C ASN A 60 -14.69 -5.79 -6.85
N ILE A 61 -14.73 -6.63 -5.81
CA ILE A 61 -13.52 -7.17 -5.19
C ILE A 61 -13.45 -8.66 -5.41
N SER A 62 -12.43 -9.06 -6.15
CA SER A 62 -12.11 -10.46 -6.33
C SER A 62 -10.75 -10.72 -5.71
N GLN A 63 -10.75 -11.21 -4.47
CA GLN A 63 -9.64 -11.97 -3.93
C GLN A 63 -10.16 -13.19 -3.17
N ARG A 64 -9.72 -14.39 -3.55
CA ARG A 64 -9.98 -15.63 -2.80
C ARG A 64 -8.78 -15.91 -1.90
N GLY A 65 -9.00 -16.20 -0.63
CA GLY A 65 -7.96 -16.65 0.30
C GLY A 65 -7.96 -15.86 1.61
N ALA A 66 -7.58 -16.54 2.70
CA ALA A 66 -7.56 -16.01 4.07
C ALA A 66 -6.86 -14.64 4.20
N LYS A 67 -5.93 -14.30 3.29
CA LYS A 67 -5.10 -13.09 3.31
C LYS A 67 -5.88 -11.77 3.13
N SER A 68 -7.11 -11.79 2.60
CA SER A 68 -7.91 -10.57 2.34
C SER A 68 -9.39 -10.67 2.76
N GLU A 69 -9.77 -11.68 3.54
CA GLU A 69 -11.16 -11.83 4.03
C GLU A 69 -11.60 -10.65 4.87
N TYR A 70 -10.69 -10.14 5.70
CA TYR A 70 -10.91 -8.91 6.47
C TYR A 70 -11.34 -7.76 5.57
N LEU A 71 -10.57 -7.46 4.51
CA LEU A 71 -10.85 -6.36 3.60
C LEU A 71 -12.15 -6.61 2.81
N TYR A 72 -12.37 -7.84 2.34
CA TYR A 72 -13.62 -8.23 1.69
C TYR A 72 -14.84 -7.93 2.57
N SER A 73 -14.78 -8.27 3.86
CA SER A 73 -15.87 -8.00 4.80
C SER A 73 -16.18 -6.51 4.94
N LYS A 74 -15.16 -5.64 4.93
CA LYS A 74 -15.33 -4.18 5.00
C LYS A 74 -16.04 -3.66 3.76
N PHE A 75 -15.64 -4.14 2.59
CA PHE A 75 -16.28 -3.74 1.35
C PHE A 75 -17.69 -4.31 1.18
N GLN A 76 -18.00 -5.49 1.74
CA GLN A 76 -19.38 -5.96 1.82
C GLN A 76 -20.25 -5.00 2.63
N LYS A 77 -19.75 -4.46 3.75
CA LYS A 77 -20.46 -3.41 4.49
C LYS A 77 -20.68 -2.18 3.60
N VAL A 78 -19.67 -1.71 2.87
CA VAL A 78 -19.83 -0.58 1.92
C VAL A 78 -20.90 -0.86 0.86
N ALA A 79 -20.95 -2.08 0.31
CA ALA A 79 -21.98 -2.46 -0.65
C ALA A 79 -23.39 -2.47 -0.05
N GLN A 80 -23.53 -2.85 1.22
CA GLN A 80 -24.81 -2.76 1.95
C GLN A 80 -25.27 -1.31 2.13
N LEU A 81 -24.32 -0.37 2.32
CA LEU A 81 -24.64 1.05 2.48
C LEU A 81 -25.03 1.74 1.19
N LEU A 82 -24.52 1.26 0.06
CA LEU A 82 -24.71 1.88 -1.26
C LEU A 82 -25.18 0.87 -2.31
N PRO A 83 -26.28 0.14 -2.08
CA PRO A 83 -26.65 -1.06 -2.85
C PRO A 83 -26.99 -0.79 -4.32
N ASN A 84 -27.40 0.45 -4.66
CA ASN A 84 -27.72 0.85 -6.03
C ASN A 84 -26.48 1.17 -6.88
N ASN A 85 -25.33 1.33 -6.21
CA ASN A 85 -24.13 1.89 -6.80
C ASN A 85 -22.94 0.94 -6.60
N VAL A 86 -22.85 0.25 -5.47
CA VAL A 86 -21.70 -0.54 -5.07
C VAL A 86 -22.10 -2.01 -5.06
N TYR A 87 -21.31 -2.84 -5.74
CA TYR A 87 -21.48 -4.29 -5.72
C TYR A 87 -20.16 -4.94 -5.31
N VAL A 88 -20.21 -6.09 -4.66
CA VAL A 88 -19.01 -6.87 -4.35
C VAL A 88 -19.25 -8.26 -4.90
N THR A 89 -18.45 -8.65 -5.90
CA THR A 89 -18.58 -9.98 -6.50
C THR A 89 -18.37 -11.10 -5.49
N SER A 90 -19.30 -12.05 -5.48
CA SER A 90 -19.18 -13.31 -4.75
C SER A 90 -18.20 -14.27 -5.44
N ASN A 91 -17.97 -14.11 -6.74
CA ASN A 91 -17.06 -14.94 -7.53
C ASN A 91 -15.61 -14.45 -7.41
N ARG A 92 -15.00 -14.74 -6.27
CA ARG A 92 -13.65 -14.31 -5.93
C ARG A 92 -12.59 -15.26 -6.50
N ARG A 93 -11.56 -14.68 -7.10
CA ARG A 93 -10.33 -15.30 -7.65
C ARG A 93 -9.10 -14.63 -7.04
N ASN A 94 -7.94 -15.30 -7.01
CA ASN A 94 -6.70 -14.74 -6.45
C ASN A 94 -5.61 -14.60 -7.51
N PRO A 95 -5.75 -13.69 -8.50
CA PRO A 95 -4.71 -13.50 -9.49
C PRO A 95 -3.50 -12.85 -8.82
N VAL A 96 -2.48 -13.64 -8.50
CA VAL A 96 -1.20 -13.13 -7.98
C VAL A 96 -0.52 -12.25 -9.02
N TRP A 97 0.56 -11.57 -8.64
CA TRP A 97 1.29 -10.75 -9.61
C TRP A 97 1.76 -11.61 -10.80
N GLY A 98 1.53 -11.13 -12.03
CA GLY A 98 1.82 -11.86 -13.26
C GLY A 98 0.76 -12.86 -13.71
N ALA A 99 -0.19 -13.25 -12.85
CA ALA A 99 -1.11 -14.35 -13.13
C ALA A 99 -1.90 -14.23 -14.46
N PRO A 100 -1.93 -15.30 -15.29
CA PRO A 100 -2.84 -15.39 -16.44
C PRO A 100 -4.33 -15.23 -16.04
N GLU A 101 -4.70 -15.66 -14.83
CA GLU A 101 -6.07 -15.59 -14.33
C GLU A 101 -6.63 -14.16 -14.23
N LEU A 102 -5.79 -13.13 -14.17
CA LEU A 102 -6.24 -11.73 -14.12
C LEU A 102 -7.11 -11.36 -15.33
N LEU A 103 -6.81 -11.89 -16.53
CA LEU A 103 -7.62 -11.63 -17.72
C LEU A 103 -9.00 -12.26 -17.59
N SER A 104 -9.06 -13.53 -17.18
CA SER A 104 -10.31 -14.25 -16.95
C SER A 104 -11.19 -13.51 -15.93
N LEU A 105 -10.58 -12.99 -14.86
CA LEU A 105 -11.28 -12.15 -13.90
C LEU A 105 -11.88 -10.89 -14.55
N MET A 106 -11.10 -10.15 -15.34
CA MET A 106 -11.58 -8.94 -16.00
C MET A 106 -12.73 -9.23 -16.97
N LEU A 107 -12.63 -10.30 -17.76
CA LEU A 107 -13.68 -10.71 -18.71
C LEU A 107 -14.97 -11.12 -17.98
N ASN A 108 -14.88 -11.88 -16.89
CA ASN A 108 -16.05 -12.25 -16.08
C ASN A 108 -16.73 -11.03 -15.48
N ILE A 109 -15.95 -10.07 -14.96
CA ILE A 109 -16.50 -8.82 -14.43
C ILE A 109 -17.23 -8.06 -15.54
N MET A 110 -16.63 -7.92 -16.72
CA MET A 110 -17.29 -7.28 -17.88
C MET A 110 -18.60 -7.98 -18.22
N GLN A 111 -18.60 -9.31 -18.27
CA GLN A 111 -19.79 -10.10 -18.53
C GLN A 111 -20.88 -9.85 -17.47
N ASP A 112 -20.55 -9.97 -16.18
CA ASP A 112 -21.46 -9.71 -15.06
C ASP A 112 -22.11 -8.33 -15.17
N LEU A 113 -21.31 -7.29 -15.43
CA LEU A 113 -21.79 -5.90 -15.58
C LEU A 113 -22.72 -5.69 -16.78
N LEU A 114 -22.60 -6.51 -17.80
CA LEU A 114 -23.42 -6.44 -19.01
C LEU A 114 -24.71 -7.24 -18.85
N THR A 115 -24.66 -8.40 -18.21
CA THR A 115 -25.78 -9.36 -18.12
C THR A 115 -26.57 -9.25 -16.82
N ASN A 116 -25.87 -9.14 -15.68
CA ASN A 116 -26.48 -9.23 -14.35
C ASN A 116 -26.87 -7.86 -13.79
N PHE A 117 -26.34 -6.77 -14.37
CA PHE A 117 -26.67 -5.39 -13.98
C PHE A 117 -27.26 -4.55 -15.15
N PRO A 118 -28.35 -4.99 -15.80
CA PRO A 118 -28.92 -4.29 -16.97
C PRO A 118 -29.50 -2.90 -16.64
N SER A 119 -29.83 -2.67 -15.37
CA SER A 119 -30.27 -1.37 -14.83
C SER A 119 -29.10 -0.38 -14.65
N TRP A 120 -27.85 -0.85 -14.69
CA TRP A 120 -26.66 0.00 -14.63
C TRP A 120 -26.32 0.51 -16.02
N LYS A 121 -26.66 1.77 -16.26
CA LYS A 121 -26.25 2.49 -17.47
C LYS A 121 -24.84 3.04 -17.23
N TRP A 122 -23.87 2.58 -18.00
CA TRP A 122 -22.47 3.02 -17.92
C TRP A 122 -21.87 3.10 -19.33
N ASP A 123 -20.97 4.06 -19.54
CA ASP A 123 -20.35 4.36 -20.84
C ASP A 123 -18.93 3.78 -20.93
N PHE A 124 -18.18 3.85 -19.82
CA PHE A 124 -16.79 3.39 -19.74
C PHE A 124 -16.57 2.49 -18.53
N LEU A 125 -15.73 1.47 -18.73
CA LEU A 125 -15.07 0.71 -17.68
C LEU A 125 -13.66 1.30 -17.47
N ILE A 126 -13.36 1.66 -16.23
CA ILE A 126 -12.06 2.18 -15.79
C ILE A 126 -11.57 1.26 -14.67
N ASN A 127 -10.48 0.53 -14.86
CA ASN A 127 -9.93 -0.28 -13.77
C ASN A 127 -9.08 0.58 -12.82
N LEU A 128 -9.15 0.40 -11.51
CA LEU A 128 -8.34 1.07 -10.48
C LEU A 128 -7.76 0.02 -9.51
N SER A 129 -6.69 0.36 -8.80
CA SER A 129 -6.28 -0.35 -7.58
C SER A 129 -6.49 0.54 -6.35
N GLU A 130 -6.33 -0.06 -5.18
CA GLU A 130 -6.30 0.59 -3.86
C GLU A 130 -5.26 1.72 -3.72
N THR A 131 -4.31 1.79 -4.65
CA THR A 131 -3.21 2.76 -4.65
C THR A 131 -3.32 3.83 -5.73
N ASP A 132 -4.40 3.82 -6.51
CA ASP A 132 -4.72 4.88 -7.46
C ASP A 132 -5.51 5.99 -6.77
N ILE A 133 -5.12 7.25 -7.02
CA ILE A 133 -5.85 8.44 -6.54
C ILE A 133 -6.06 9.38 -7.73
N PRO A 134 -7.25 9.98 -7.90
CA PRO A 134 -7.44 11.05 -8.88
C PRO A 134 -6.60 12.28 -8.52
N ILE A 135 -6.04 12.95 -9.52
CA ILE A 135 -5.22 14.15 -9.31
C ILE A 135 -5.90 15.43 -9.80
N VAL A 136 -7.17 15.31 -10.18
CA VAL A 136 -8.03 16.35 -10.74
C VAL A 136 -9.48 16.08 -10.33
N PRO A 137 -10.34 17.12 -10.23
CA PRO A 137 -11.74 16.96 -9.83
C PRO A 137 -12.56 16.08 -10.78
N ASN A 138 -13.63 15.46 -10.27
CA ASN A 138 -14.46 14.55 -11.07
C ASN A 138 -15.16 15.25 -12.25
N ALA A 139 -15.51 16.53 -12.14
CA ALA A 139 -16.12 17.28 -13.25
C ALA A 139 -15.22 17.29 -14.50
N ASP A 140 -13.91 17.38 -14.31
CA ASP A 140 -12.94 17.29 -15.41
C ASP A 140 -12.86 15.89 -16.01
N LEU A 141 -13.00 14.83 -15.19
CA LEU A 141 -13.09 13.45 -15.71
C LEU A 141 -14.21 13.33 -16.71
N ILE A 142 -15.39 13.83 -16.32
CA ILE A 142 -16.61 13.74 -17.12
C ILE A 142 -16.40 14.52 -18.42
N ARG A 143 -15.88 15.74 -18.35
CA ARG A 143 -15.56 16.56 -19.52
C ARG A 143 -14.58 15.86 -20.46
N ILE A 144 -13.49 15.31 -19.95
CA ILE A 144 -12.45 14.63 -20.73
C ILE A 144 -13.00 13.36 -21.38
N LEU A 145 -13.67 12.50 -20.62
CA LEU A 145 -14.22 11.24 -21.14
C LEU A 145 -15.38 11.46 -22.11
N ASN A 146 -16.16 12.53 -21.95
CA ASN A 146 -17.18 12.88 -22.92
C ASN A 146 -16.56 13.27 -24.29
N ALA A 147 -15.40 13.92 -24.29
CA ALA A 147 -14.66 14.20 -25.54
C ALA A 147 -14.04 12.94 -26.18
N HIS A 148 -13.91 11.86 -25.41
CA HIS A 148 -13.39 10.56 -25.84
C HIS A 148 -14.49 9.50 -26.00
N ARG A 149 -15.77 9.89 -26.04
CA ARG A 149 -16.88 8.94 -26.06
C ARG A 149 -16.77 7.99 -27.26
N GLY A 150 -16.90 6.70 -26.98
CA GLY A 150 -16.76 5.64 -27.99
C GLY A 150 -15.32 5.31 -28.40
N GLN A 151 -14.30 5.93 -27.79
CA GLN A 151 -12.89 5.60 -28.05
C GLN A 151 -12.34 4.61 -27.02
N ILE A 152 -11.35 3.82 -27.45
CA ILE A 152 -10.64 2.82 -26.63
C ILE A 152 -9.33 3.44 -26.17
N LEU A 153 -9.22 3.71 -24.86
CA LEU A 153 -8.07 4.40 -24.28
C LEU A 153 -7.13 3.38 -23.65
N VAL A 154 -6.08 3.03 -24.41
CA VAL A 154 -5.01 2.12 -23.98
C VAL A 154 -3.65 2.74 -24.28
N LYS A 155 -2.76 2.78 -23.27
CA LYS A 155 -1.41 3.31 -23.44
C LYS A 155 -0.48 2.21 -23.93
N ALA A 156 -0.01 2.32 -25.17
CA ALA A 156 0.97 1.42 -25.75
C ALA A 156 2.38 1.71 -25.22
N THR A 157 3.24 0.68 -25.22
CA THR A 157 4.67 0.83 -24.93
C THR A 157 5.38 1.56 -26.07
N ASP A 158 6.45 2.28 -25.74
CA ASP A 158 7.38 2.85 -26.71
C ASP A 158 8.50 1.85 -27.11
N THR A 159 8.57 0.70 -26.41
CA THR A 159 9.51 -0.39 -26.70
C THR A 159 9.23 -1.04 -28.05
N ALA A 160 10.28 -1.41 -28.80
CA ALA A 160 10.13 -2.12 -30.06
C ALA A 160 9.39 -3.47 -29.87
N LYS A 161 8.51 -3.85 -30.81
CA LYS A 161 7.63 -5.03 -30.64
C LYS A 161 8.37 -6.32 -30.30
N HIS A 162 9.50 -6.61 -30.95
CA HIS A 162 10.29 -7.80 -30.69
C HIS A 162 10.87 -7.80 -29.25
N GLU A 163 11.32 -6.65 -28.78
CA GLU A 163 11.84 -6.47 -27.42
C GLU A 163 10.71 -6.54 -26.39
N PHE A 164 9.54 -5.98 -26.70
CA PHE A 164 8.34 -6.11 -25.87
C PHE A 164 7.91 -7.57 -25.71
N ILE A 165 7.79 -8.32 -26.81
CA ILE A 165 7.43 -9.75 -26.81
C ILE A 165 8.40 -10.55 -25.94
N LYS A 166 9.71 -10.28 -26.07
CA LYS A 166 10.76 -10.95 -25.29
C LYS A 166 10.70 -10.57 -23.81
N SER A 167 10.65 -9.28 -23.49
CA SER A 167 10.68 -8.77 -22.11
C SER A 167 9.42 -9.08 -21.30
N GLN A 168 8.27 -9.19 -21.97
CA GLN A 168 6.99 -9.57 -21.37
C GLN A 168 6.76 -11.08 -21.31
N GLY A 169 7.71 -11.90 -21.76
CA GLY A 169 7.58 -13.35 -21.71
C GLY A 169 6.47 -13.90 -22.63
N LEU A 170 6.06 -13.17 -23.67
CA LEU A 170 4.96 -13.59 -24.54
C LEU A 170 5.30 -14.82 -25.40
N GLY A 171 6.58 -15.13 -25.56
CA GLY A 171 7.08 -16.39 -26.15
C GLY A 171 7.18 -17.55 -25.16
N LYS A 172 6.72 -17.38 -23.91
CA LYS A 172 6.72 -18.41 -22.87
C LYS A 172 5.29 -18.73 -22.42
N ALA A 173 5.08 -19.94 -21.93
CA ALA A 173 3.82 -20.39 -21.34
C ALA A 173 3.90 -20.37 -19.81
N PHE A 174 2.87 -19.84 -19.16
CA PHE A 174 2.79 -19.73 -17.71
C PHE A 174 1.49 -20.30 -17.18
N PHE A 175 1.54 -20.84 -15.96
CA PHE A 175 0.37 -21.38 -15.27
C PHE A 175 0.39 -20.98 -13.80
N GLN A 176 -0.75 -20.50 -13.29
CA GLN A 176 -0.88 -20.24 -11.86
C GLN A 176 -1.32 -21.52 -11.14
N CYS A 177 -0.54 -21.93 -10.14
CA CYS A 177 -0.93 -22.94 -9.16
C CYS A 177 -0.65 -22.38 -7.76
N ASP A 178 -1.62 -22.51 -6.85
CA ASP A 178 -1.63 -21.82 -5.54
C ASP A 178 -1.37 -20.30 -5.68
N ASP A 179 -0.47 -19.76 -4.85
CA ASP A 179 -0.05 -18.36 -4.84
C ASP A 179 1.20 -18.12 -5.73
N TYR A 180 1.45 -18.97 -6.74
CA TYR A 180 2.65 -18.92 -7.57
C TYR A 180 2.37 -19.10 -9.07
N VAL A 181 3.13 -18.39 -9.92
CA VAL A 181 3.06 -18.47 -11.39
C VAL A 181 4.28 -19.19 -11.94
N TRP A 182 4.06 -20.40 -12.44
CA TRP A 182 5.08 -21.30 -12.94
C TRP A 182 5.38 -21.06 -14.41
N LEU A 183 6.66 -21.03 -14.78
CA LEU A 183 7.09 -21.06 -16.18
C LEU A 183 7.08 -22.51 -16.69
N LEU A 184 6.24 -22.80 -17.69
CA LEU A 184 6.08 -24.15 -18.24
C LEU A 184 7.01 -24.45 -19.42
N GLY A 185 7.41 -23.44 -20.19
CA GLY A 185 8.26 -23.63 -21.36
C GLY A 185 8.06 -22.59 -22.45
N ASP A 186 8.66 -22.84 -23.61
CA ASP A 186 8.52 -22.02 -24.81
C ASP A 186 7.19 -22.25 -25.53
N ARG A 187 6.70 -21.22 -26.21
CA ARG A 187 5.53 -21.29 -27.09
C ARG A 187 5.69 -20.38 -28.30
N GLN A 188 4.97 -20.70 -29.37
CA GLN A 188 5.00 -19.91 -30.59
C GLN A 188 4.05 -18.69 -30.52
N PRO A 189 4.39 -17.58 -31.20
CA PRO A 189 3.48 -16.46 -31.39
C PRO A 189 2.23 -16.91 -32.17
N MET A 190 1.13 -16.18 -32.04
CA MET A 190 -0.09 -16.47 -32.80
C MET A 190 0.06 -16.01 -34.25
N ASP A 191 -0.27 -16.90 -35.19
CA ASP A 191 -0.26 -16.59 -36.63
C ASP A 191 -1.35 -15.58 -37.01
N GLY A 192 -1.01 -14.64 -37.89
CA GLY A 192 -1.96 -13.68 -38.45
C GLY A 192 -2.41 -12.57 -37.50
N VAL A 193 -1.82 -12.47 -36.30
CA VAL A 193 -2.14 -11.44 -35.30
C VAL A 193 -0.90 -10.61 -34.97
N VAL A 194 -1.04 -9.30 -35.03
CA VAL A 194 0.02 -8.38 -34.60
C VAL A 194 -0.11 -8.14 -33.10
N ILE A 195 0.90 -8.54 -32.32
CA ILE A 195 0.90 -8.31 -30.86
C ILE A 195 1.14 -6.82 -30.56
N HIS A 196 0.26 -6.25 -29.73
CA HIS A 196 0.36 -4.91 -29.15
C HIS A 196 0.30 -5.01 -27.63
N GLY A 197 0.86 -4.03 -26.92
CA GLY A 197 0.75 -3.97 -25.47
C GLY A 197 1.36 -2.72 -24.86
N GLY A 198 1.31 -2.65 -23.54
CA GLY A 198 1.72 -1.50 -22.74
C GLY A 198 1.12 -1.58 -21.34
N SER A 199 0.41 -0.55 -20.92
CA SER A 199 -0.15 -0.49 -19.57
C SER A 199 -1.40 -1.37 -19.41
N ASP A 200 -1.50 -2.08 -18.30
CA ASP A 200 -2.70 -2.79 -17.82
C ASP A 200 -3.78 -1.86 -17.23
N TRP A 201 -3.56 -0.55 -17.19
CA TRP A 201 -4.55 0.47 -16.83
C TRP A 201 -5.27 0.93 -18.08
N LEU A 202 -6.56 0.64 -18.14
CA LEU A 202 -7.38 0.74 -19.34
C LEU A 202 -8.62 1.60 -19.06
N ILE A 203 -9.08 2.27 -20.11
CA ILE A 203 -10.40 2.91 -20.14
C ILE A 203 -11.11 2.38 -21.39
N LEU A 204 -12.07 1.49 -21.18
CA LEU A 204 -12.71 0.73 -22.24
C LEU A 204 -14.18 1.15 -22.38
N PRO A 205 -14.65 1.50 -23.59
CA PRO A 205 -16.06 1.83 -23.81
C PRO A 205 -16.92 0.57 -23.71
N ARG A 206 -18.18 0.73 -23.26
CA ARG A 206 -19.11 -0.38 -23.01
C ARG A 206 -19.25 -1.35 -24.18
N TYR A 207 -19.33 -0.84 -25.42
CA TYR A 207 -19.46 -1.69 -26.60
C TYR A 207 -18.23 -2.61 -26.79
N PHE A 208 -17.03 -2.13 -26.46
CA PHE A 208 -15.80 -2.91 -26.61
C PHE A 208 -15.69 -3.97 -25.51
N CYS A 209 -16.15 -3.66 -24.29
CA CYS A 209 -16.32 -4.67 -23.24
C CYS A 209 -17.30 -5.76 -23.67
N ALA A 210 -18.41 -5.40 -24.32
CA ALA A 210 -19.38 -6.37 -24.85
C ALA A 210 -18.77 -7.27 -25.93
N TYR A 211 -18.02 -6.69 -26.88
CA TYR A 211 -17.27 -7.45 -27.88
C TYR A 211 -16.24 -8.41 -27.26
N ALA A 212 -15.54 -7.98 -26.21
CA ALA A 212 -14.51 -8.79 -25.57
C ALA A 212 -15.06 -9.92 -24.68
N ALA A 213 -16.22 -9.74 -24.05
CA ALA A 213 -16.68 -10.60 -22.96
C ALA A 213 -17.98 -11.38 -23.22
N LEU A 214 -18.85 -10.94 -24.14
CA LEU A 214 -20.14 -11.60 -24.37
C LEU A 214 -20.00 -12.83 -25.29
N PRO A 215 -20.50 -14.01 -24.88
CA PRO A 215 -20.45 -15.22 -25.70
C PRO A 215 -21.11 -15.08 -27.08
N GLU A 216 -22.23 -14.35 -27.16
CA GLU A 216 -22.97 -14.09 -28.40
C GLU A 216 -22.23 -13.18 -29.39
N GLN A 217 -21.17 -12.50 -28.95
CA GLN A 217 -20.31 -11.63 -29.77
C GLN A 217 -18.95 -12.29 -30.10
N GLN A 218 -18.83 -13.61 -29.94
CA GLN A 218 -17.57 -14.36 -30.08
C GLN A 218 -17.07 -14.50 -31.52
N ASP A 219 -16.59 -13.37 -32.06
CA ASP A 219 -15.69 -13.31 -33.20
C ASP A 219 -14.56 -14.35 -33.03
N SER A 220 -14.16 -14.96 -34.13
CA SER A 220 -13.06 -15.93 -34.16
C SER A 220 -11.76 -15.37 -33.56
N LEU A 221 -11.50 -14.07 -33.71
CA LEU A 221 -10.36 -13.37 -33.13
C LEU A 221 -10.43 -13.38 -31.61
N VAL A 222 -11.57 -12.99 -31.02
CA VAL A 222 -11.77 -12.96 -29.56
C VAL A 222 -11.52 -14.34 -28.98
N ARG A 223 -12.14 -15.39 -29.55
CA ARG A 223 -11.98 -16.77 -29.07
C ARG A 223 -10.53 -17.25 -29.11
N LYS A 224 -9.85 -17.01 -30.23
CA LYS A 224 -8.42 -17.38 -30.38
C LYS A 224 -7.55 -16.64 -29.39
N LEU A 225 -7.76 -15.33 -29.22
CA LEU A 225 -7.00 -14.52 -28.27
C LEU A 225 -7.24 -14.96 -26.83
N VAL A 226 -8.49 -15.16 -26.41
CA VAL A 226 -8.81 -15.63 -25.05
C VAL A 226 -8.13 -16.98 -24.77
N ALA A 227 -8.18 -17.92 -25.72
CA ALA A 227 -7.51 -19.21 -25.59
C ALA A 227 -5.98 -19.07 -25.49
N TRP A 228 -5.36 -18.22 -26.31
CA TRP A 228 -3.91 -18.03 -26.31
C TRP A 228 -3.42 -17.28 -25.07
N TYR A 229 -4.20 -16.33 -24.56
CA TYR A 229 -3.88 -15.56 -23.36
C TYR A 229 -4.13 -16.31 -22.04
N ALA A 230 -4.76 -17.49 -22.09
CA ALA A 230 -5.01 -18.32 -20.91
C ALA A 230 -3.72 -18.75 -20.17
N ASN A 231 -2.59 -18.79 -20.87
CA ASN A 231 -1.28 -19.17 -20.32
C ASN A 231 -0.21 -18.07 -20.54
N VAL A 232 -0.63 -16.80 -20.54
CA VAL A 232 0.24 -15.63 -20.71
C VAL A 232 0.44 -14.92 -19.38
N ILE A 233 1.70 -14.65 -19.01
CA ILE A 233 2.00 -13.79 -17.87
C ILE A 233 1.63 -12.34 -18.20
N LEU A 234 1.14 -11.59 -17.20
CA LEU A 234 0.72 -10.19 -17.35
C LEU A 234 -0.26 -9.99 -18.54
N PRO A 235 -1.32 -10.83 -18.67
CA PRO A 235 -2.09 -10.92 -19.91
C PRO A 235 -2.82 -9.60 -20.25
N VAL A 236 -3.23 -8.83 -19.24
CA VAL A 236 -3.92 -7.55 -19.41
C VAL A 236 -3.03 -6.45 -20.00
N GLU A 237 -1.71 -6.56 -19.86
CA GLU A 237 -0.75 -5.61 -20.46
C GLU A 237 -0.70 -5.71 -21.99
N SER A 238 -1.30 -6.74 -22.61
CA SER A 238 -1.30 -6.87 -24.07
C SER A 238 -2.59 -7.41 -24.70
N PHE A 239 -3.46 -8.10 -23.96
CA PHE A 239 -4.70 -8.68 -24.51
C PHE A 239 -5.60 -7.60 -25.14
N PHE A 240 -5.98 -6.57 -24.38
CA PHE A 240 -6.93 -5.56 -24.85
C PHE A 240 -6.33 -4.67 -25.95
N HIS A 241 -5.02 -4.40 -25.91
CA HIS A 241 -4.32 -3.70 -26.99
C HIS A 241 -4.35 -4.54 -28.27
N THR A 242 -3.93 -5.81 -28.18
CA THR A 242 -3.91 -6.73 -29.32
C THR A 242 -5.31 -6.92 -29.90
N LEU A 243 -6.32 -7.10 -29.06
CA LEU A 243 -7.71 -7.22 -29.51
C LEU A 243 -8.18 -5.95 -30.23
N ALA A 244 -7.93 -4.77 -29.68
CA ALA A 244 -8.38 -3.51 -30.27
C ALA A 244 -7.72 -3.25 -31.64
N TYR A 245 -6.40 -3.38 -31.73
CA TYR A 245 -5.64 -3.11 -32.96
C TYR A 245 -5.88 -4.13 -34.09
N ASN A 246 -6.30 -5.35 -33.77
CA ASN A 246 -6.58 -6.41 -34.78
C ASN A 246 -8.07 -6.58 -35.07
N SER A 247 -8.94 -5.75 -34.49
CA SER A 247 -10.40 -5.79 -34.73
C SER A 247 -10.86 -4.64 -35.63
N ALA A 248 -12.15 -4.60 -35.94
CA ALA A 248 -12.78 -3.47 -36.64
C ALA A 248 -12.71 -2.13 -35.86
N PHE A 249 -12.23 -2.14 -34.60
CA PHE A 249 -12.15 -0.96 -33.74
C PHE A 249 -10.78 -0.26 -33.73
N CYS A 250 -9.83 -0.68 -34.56
CA CYS A 250 -8.45 -0.18 -34.55
C CYS A 250 -8.35 1.36 -34.71
N GLU A 251 -9.23 1.99 -35.49
CA GLU A 251 -9.29 3.45 -35.68
C GLU A 251 -9.89 4.21 -34.48
N LEU A 252 -10.49 3.48 -33.53
CA LEU A 252 -11.05 4.05 -32.29
C LEU A 252 -10.04 4.05 -31.14
N VAL A 253 -8.83 3.51 -31.36
CA VAL A 253 -7.79 3.42 -30.33
C VAL A 253 -7.09 4.76 -30.14
N VAL A 254 -7.05 5.22 -28.89
CA VAL A 254 -6.31 6.40 -28.46
C VAL A 254 -5.15 5.96 -27.58
N ASN A 255 -3.92 6.40 -27.92
CA ASN A 255 -2.70 6.07 -27.19
C ASN A 255 -2.55 6.87 -25.87
N SER A 256 -3.53 6.72 -24.99
CA SER A 256 -3.58 7.32 -23.65
C SER A 256 -4.38 6.40 -22.74
N ASN A 257 -4.04 6.38 -21.46
CA ASN A 257 -4.82 5.73 -20.40
C ASN A 257 -5.15 6.68 -19.24
N LEU A 258 -4.85 7.98 -19.41
CA LEU A 258 -5.03 9.03 -18.41
C LEU A 258 -4.35 8.71 -17.06
N ARG A 259 -3.20 7.99 -17.08
CA ARG A 259 -2.43 7.63 -15.88
C ARG A 259 -1.13 8.40 -15.75
N PHE A 260 -0.87 8.85 -14.53
CA PHE A 260 0.45 9.23 -14.09
C PHE A 260 1.07 8.14 -13.21
N VAL A 261 2.05 7.42 -13.75
CA VAL A 261 2.70 6.31 -13.04
C VAL A 261 4.11 6.71 -12.60
N ASN A 262 4.42 6.57 -11.32
CA ASN A 262 5.74 6.91 -10.75
C ASN A 262 6.78 5.81 -10.98
N TRP A 263 7.20 5.61 -12.23
CA TRP A 263 8.31 4.72 -12.56
C TRP A 263 9.66 5.36 -12.18
N GLN A 264 10.47 4.65 -11.39
CA GLN A 264 11.76 5.14 -10.90
C GLN A 264 12.89 4.14 -11.13
N ARG A 265 13.25 3.85 -12.39
CA ARG A 265 14.26 2.82 -12.70
C ARG A 265 15.68 3.26 -12.25
N PRO A 266 16.54 2.33 -11.73
CA PRO A 266 16.29 0.89 -11.56
C PRO A 266 15.47 0.52 -10.30
N ARG A 267 15.17 1.49 -9.42
CA ARG A 267 14.34 1.28 -8.23
C ARG A 267 12.94 0.76 -8.63
N GLY A 268 12.50 -0.30 -7.98
CA GLY A 268 11.25 -0.99 -8.32
C GLY A 268 11.35 -2.06 -9.42
N CYS A 269 12.51 -2.22 -10.07
CA CYS A 269 12.85 -3.34 -10.95
C CYS A 269 13.88 -4.29 -10.31
N SER A 270 13.74 -4.53 -9.01
CA SER A 270 14.49 -5.56 -8.31
C SER A 270 13.81 -6.90 -8.57
N CYS A 271 14.48 -7.81 -9.29
CA CYS A 271 14.04 -9.20 -9.43
C CYS A 271 14.00 -9.82 -8.02
N ARG A 272 12.86 -9.70 -7.34
CA ARG A 272 12.70 -10.02 -5.91
C ARG A 272 13.04 -11.49 -5.68
N LEU A 273 13.79 -11.78 -4.63
CA LEU A 273 14.08 -13.17 -4.23
C LEU A 273 12.83 -13.92 -3.72
N ASN A 274 11.75 -13.20 -3.40
CA ASN A 274 10.44 -13.75 -3.05
C ASN A 274 9.41 -13.39 -4.14
N GLN A 275 9.73 -13.62 -5.42
CA GLN A 275 8.75 -13.46 -6.50
C GLN A 275 7.63 -14.50 -6.36
N THR A 276 6.42 -14.11 -6.73
CA THR A 276 5.26 -15.02 -6.87
C THR A 276 5.18 -15.61 -8.28
N ALA A 277 6.28 -15.54 -9.04
CA ALA A 277 6.32 -15.91 -10.45
C ALA A 277 7.75 -16.22 -10.89
N ASP A 278 7.91 -17.16 -11.83
CA ASP A 278 9.18 -17.43 -12.53
C ASP A 278 9.50 -16.35 -13.59
N TRP A 279 9.37 -15.07 -13.23
CA TRP A 279 9.62 -13.95 -14.13
C TRP A 279 9.91 -12.64 -13.39
N CYS A 280 11.02 -11.98 -13.73
CA CYS A 280 11.37 -10.70 -13.13
C CYS A 280 10.44 -9.57 -13.60
N GLY A 281 9.79 -8.91 -12.65
CA GLY A 281 8.91 -7.76 -12.91
C GLY A 281 9.44 -6.42 -12.42
N CYS A 282 8.77 -5.36 -12.84
CA CYS A 282 8.92 -4.03 -12.27
C CYS A 282 7.61 -3.56 -11.63
N SER A 283 7.70 -2.73 -10.60
CA SER A 283 6.55 -2.09 -9.97
C SER A 283 6.82 -0.60 -9.74
N PRO A 284 5.84 0.30 -9.94
CA PRO A 284 6.00 1.72 -9.67
C PRO A 284 6.24 2.02 -8.18
N SER A 285 6.98 3.10 -7.91
CA SER A 285 7.24 3.60 -6.56
C SER A 285 6.07 4.42 -6.01
N VAL A 286 6.03 4.58 -4.69
CA VAL A 286 5.08 5.47 -4.03
C VAL A 286 5.50 6.93 -4.23
N PHE A 287 4.56 7.80 -4.58
CA PHE A 287 4.81 9.26 -4.61
C PHE A 287 5.16 9.74 -3.20
N SER A 288 6.32 10.40 -3.06
CA SER A 288 6.77 10.91 -1.75
C SER A 288 7.82 12.00 -1.92
N GLY A 289 7.76 13.00 -1.03
CA GLY A 289 8.65 14.15 -0.94
C GLY A 289 8.31 15.32 -1.88
N PRO A 290 9.02 16.46 -1.72
CA PRO A 290 8.80 17.69 -2.48
C PRO A 290 8.89 17.52 -4.01
N ARG A 291 9.79 16.65 -4.49
CA ARG A 291 9.99 16.41 -5.92
C ARG A 291 8.75 15.76 -6.57
N ASP A 292 8.16 14.80 -5.89
CA ASP A 292 6.96 14.12 -6.38
C ASP A 292 5.72 15.01 -6.23
N LEU A 293 5.66 15.82 -5.16
CA LEU A 293 4.64 16.88 -5.01
C LEU A 293 4.66 17.85 -6.20
N TYR A 294 5.83 18.37 -6.58
CA TYR A 294 5.99 19.25 -7.74
C TYR A 294 5.51 18.59 -9.04
N ARG A 295 5.87 17.31 -9.26
CA ARG A 295 5.46 16.56 -10.44
C ARG A 295 3.95 16.37 -10.50
N LEU A 296 3.31 16.04 -9.38
CA LEU A 296 1.86 15.90 -9.27
C LEU A 296 1.15 17.24 -9.52
N HIS A 297 1.64 18.33 -8.95
CA HIS A 297 1.12 19.68 -9.20
C HIS A 297 1.21 20.03 -10.69
N LYS A 298 2.36 19.82 -11.34
CA LYS A 298 2.51 20.07 -12.78
C LYS A 298 1.58 19.20 -13.63
N ALA A 299 1.41 17.93 -13.28
CA ALA A 299 0.48 17.02 -13.94
C ALA A 299 -0.97 17.51 -13.83
N ARG A 300 -1.38 17.98 -12.64
CA ARG A 300 -2.69 18.60 -12.43
C ARG A 300 -2.91 19.78 -13.36
N LEU A 301 -1.97 20.71 -13.48
CA LEU A 301 -2.14 21.94 -14.29
C LEU A 301 -2.47 21.65 -15.77
N LEU A 302 -2.16 20.46 -16.29
CA LEU A 302 -2.50 20.08 -17.65
C LEU A 302 -4.00 19.90 -17.90
N HIS A 303 -4.85 19.77 -16.86
CA HIS A 303 -6.30 19.56 -17.02
C HIS A 303 -7.02 20.67 -17.80
N SER A 304 -6.52 21.90 -17.73
CA SER A 304 -7.03 23.06 -18.48
C SER A 304 -6.69 23.02 -19.97
N SER A 305 -5.87 22.05 -20.41
CA SER A 305 -5.59 21.82 -21.83
C SER A 305 -6.82 21.28 -22.57
N SER A 306 -6.72 21.22 -23.91
CA SER A 306 -7.70 20.54 -24.75
C SER A 306 -8.04 19.15 -24.17
N PRO A 307 -9.33 18.75 -24.07
CA PRO A 307 -9.76 17.44 -23.58
C PRO A 307 -9.11 16.25 -24.29
N THR A 308 -8.64 16.45 -25.53
CA THR A 308 -8.00 15.41 -26.36
C THR A 308 -6.47 15.44 -26.31
N SER A 309 -5.88 16.26 -25.43
CA SER A 309 -4.43 16.36 -25.31
C SER A 309 -3.82 15.04 -24.83
N PRO A 310 -2.78 14.53 -25.51
CA PRO A 310 -2.14 13.26 -25.15
C PRO A 310 -1.35 13.31 -23.84
N GLN A 311 -1.15 14.51 -23.27
CA GLN A 311 -0.43 14.72 -22.01
C GLN A 311 -1.34 14.69 -20.78
N LEU A 312 -2.66 14.63 -20.96
CA LEU A 312 -3.61 14.62 -19.85
C LEU A 312 -3.44 13.40 -18.96
N GLN A 313 -3.45 13.65 -17.66
CA GLN A 313 -3.37 12.65 -16.61
C GLN A 313 -4.50 12.91 -15.63
N PHE A 314 -5.27 11.86 -15.31
CA PHE A 314 -6.41 11.98 -14.41
C PHE A 314 -6.19 11.21 -13.11
N PHE A 315 -5.68 9.98 -13.20
CA PHE A 315 -5.34 9.16 -12.04
C PHE A 315 -3.82 9.09 -11.91
N ALA A 316 -3.31 9.09 -10.67
CA ALA A 316 -1.92 8.85 -10.40
C ALA A 316 -1.73 7.62 -9.51
N ARG A 317 -0.59 6.92 -9.69
CA ARG A 317 -0.19 5.77 -8.87
C ARG A 317 1.34 5.62 -8.75
N LYS A 318 1.87 5.10 -7.63
CA LYS A 318 1.15 4.59 -6.47
C LYS A 318 1.13 5.60 -5.32
N PHE A 319 0.09 5.57 -4.52
CA PHE A 319 0.05 6.18 -3.20
C PHE A 319 -0.04 5.08 -2.15
N ASP A 320 0.58 5.26 -0.98
CA ASP A 320 0.55 4.28 0.13
C ASP A 320 0.69 5.05 1.46
N SER A 321 -0.35 4.99 2.29
CA SER A 321 -0.38 5.74 3.57
C SER A 321 0.61 5.18 4.59
N THR A 322 1.01 3.92 4.45
CA THR A 322 2.06 3.31 5.29
C THR A 322 3.46 3.82 4.94
N ILE A 323 3.59 4.55 3.83
CA ILE A 323 4.84 5.16 3.35
C ILE A 323 4.82 6.67 3.50
N ASP A 324 3.74 7.36 3.09
CA ASP A 324 3.65 8.82 3.15
C ASP A 324 2.18 9.27 3.27
N VAL A 325 1.67 9.34 4.51
CA VAL A 325 0.31 9.81 4.82
C VAL A 325 0.09 11.24 4.33
N ALA A 326 1.11 12.10 4.47
CA ALA A 326 1.01 13.50 4.09
C ALA A 326 0.76 13.66 2.57
N MET A 327 1.37 12.80 1.74
CA MET A 327 1.21 12.86 0.28
C MET A 327 -0.21 12.47 -0.14
N VAL A 328 -0.79 11.49 0.57
CA VAL A 328 -2.20 11.12 0.38
C VAL A 328 -3.11 12.29 0.75
N ASN A 329 -2.89 12.91 1.91
CA ASN A 329 -3.65 14.09 2.34
C ASN A 329 -3.52 15.25 1.35
N TYR A 330 -2.33 15.51 0.84
CA TYR A 330 -2.07 16.51 -0.19
C TYR A 330 -2.90 16.25 -1.45
N ALA A 331 -2.93 14.99 -1.92
CA ALA A 331 -3.72 14.62 -3.09
C ALA A 331 -5.22 14.84 -2.85
N GLU A 332 -5.74 14.46 -1.69
CA GLU A 332 -7.16 14.66 -1.36
C GLU A 332 -7.54 16.14 -1.24
N VAL A 333 -6.82 16.89 -0.43
CA VAL A 333 -7.16 18.28 -0.12
C VAL A 333 -6.84 19.19 -1.30
N HIS A 334 -5.60 19.14 -1.78
CA HIS A 334 -5.12 20.14 -2.74
C HIS A 334 -5.41 19.74 -4.19
N LEU A 335 -5.22 18.47 -4.59
CA LEU A 335 -5.40 18.08 -6.00
C LEU A 335 -6.87 17.85 -6.35
N ILE A 336 -7.61 17.12 -5.49
CA ILE A 336 -9.02 16.79 -5.72
C ILE A 336 -9.95 17.91 -5.21
N GLY A 337 -9.52 18.71 -4.23
CA GLY A 337 -10.33 19.77 -3.64
C GLY A 337 -11.29 19.28 -2.56
N ARG A 338 -10.91 18.23 -1.81
CA ARG A 338 -11.72 17.70 -0.71
C ARG A 338 -11.65 18.66 0.48
N GLU A 339 -12.81 19.17 0.90
CA GLU A 339 -12.93 19.90 2.17
C GLU A 339 -12.84 18.91 3.34
N LEU A 340 -11.72 18.98 4.07
CA LEU A 340 -11.56 18.35 5.37
C LEU A 340 -11.68 19.45 6.45
N PRO A 341 -12.29 19.21 7.61
CA PRO A 341 -12.41 20.25 8.64
C PRO A 341 -11.05 20.67 9.16
N ASP A 342 -10.81 21.98 9.24
CA ASP A 342 -9.57 22.60 9.74
C ASP A 342 -9.18 22.15 11.17
N SER A 343 -10.13 21.60 11.93
CA SER A 343 -9.97 21.14 13.32
C SER A 343 -9.77 19.62 13.49
N SER A 344 -9.67 18.85 12.40
CA SER A 344 -9.56 17.39 12.48
C SER A 344 -8.18 16.96 12.98
N ARG A 345 -8.07 16.68 14.29
CA ARG A 345 -6.84 16.31 15.00
C ARG A 345 -6.14 15.04 14.43
N ASN A 346 -6.82 14.29 13.56
CA ASN A 346 -6.36 13.02 12.97
C ASN A 346 -6.00 13.11 11.48
N LEU A 347 -5.95 14.30 10.87
CA LEU A 347 -5.56 14.46 9.45
C LEU A 347 -4.27 13.69 9.13
N ASN A 348 -3.26 13.83 9.99
CA ASN A 348 -1.94 13.23 9.78
C ASN A 348 -1.83 11.77 10.25
N LEU A 349 -2.91 11.11 10.70
CA LEU A 349 -2.85 9.76 11.25
C LEU A 349 -3.46 8.72 10.33
N PHE A 350 -2.81 7.59 10.10
CA PHE A 350 -3.39 6.49 9.35
C PHE A 350 -3.35 5.23 10.19
N LEU A 351 -4.51 4.58 10.34
CA LEU A 351 -4.63 3.34 11.08
C LEU A 351 -4.85 2.19 10.09
N GLU A 352 -4.09 1.11 10.26
CA GLU A 352 -4.19 -0.09 9.42
C GLU A 352 -4.35 -1.33 10.29
N SER A 353 -5.34 -2.18 10.00
CA SER A 353 -5.43 -3.50 10.62
C SER A 353 -4.33 -4.45 10.12
N VAL A 354 -3.38 -4.75 10.99
CA VAL A 354 -2.27 -5.67 10.71
C VAL A 354 -2.57 -7.12 11.10
N TYR A 355 -3.50 -7.32 12.02
CA TYR A 355 -4.01 -8.65 12.40
C TYR A 355 -5.45 -8.55 12.90
N SER A 356 -6.31 -9.44 12.40
CA SER A 356 -7.65 -9.65 12.92
C SER A 356 -7.82 -11.10 13.34
N SER A 357 -8.15 -11.28 14.61
CA SER A 357 -8.45 -12.57 15.21
C SER A 357 -9.61 -13.30 14.55
N GLN A 358 -10.53 -12.59 13.89
CA GLN A 358 -11.64 -13.20 13.17
C GLN A 358 -11.21 -13.84 11.85
N TYR A 359 -10.26 -13.23 11.14
CA TYR A 359 -9.96 -13.57 9.75
C TYR A 359 -8.60 -14.25 9.54
N ASP A 360 -7.64 -14.04 10.45
CA ASP A 360 -6.25 -14.48 10.28
C ASP A 360 -5.85 -15.65 11.18
N GLN A 361 -6.78 -16.17 11.98
CA GLN A 361 -6.48 -17.38 12.74
C GLN A 361 -6.11 -18.50 11.76
N PRO A 362 -5.04 -19.25 12.03
CA PRO A 362 -4.80 -20.49 11.30
C PRO A 362 -6.07 -21.34 11.42
N HIS A 363 -6.66 -21.73 10.29
CA HIS A 363 -7.73 -22.73 10.34
C HIS A 363 -7.17 -23.95 11.09
N GLN A 364 -7.85 -24.37 12.16
CA GLN A 364 -7.52 -25.59 12.89
C GLN A 364 -7.77 -26.79 11.97
N ALA A 365 -6.87 -27.03 11.02
CA ALA A 365 -6.71 -28.34 10.44
C ALA A 365 -6.21 -29.23 11.58
N GLY A 366 -7.04 -30.18 12.02
CA GLY A 366 -6.83 -30.95 13.24
C GLY A 366 -5.39 -31.47 13.38
N GLY A 367 -4.79 -31.21 14.55
CA GLY A 367 -3.44 -31.62 14.93
C GLY A 367 -2.60 -30.47 15.52
N ASP A 368 -1.66 -30.81 16.40
CA ASP A 368 -0.69 -29.94 17.13
C ASP A 368 0.16 -29.05 16.18
N SER A 369 -0.45 -28.05 15.56
CA SER A 369 0.25 -27.09 14.71
C SER A 369 0.79 -25.92 15.56
N ALA A 370 2.07 -25.61 15.39
CA ALA A 370 2.72 -24.52 16.12
C ALA A 370 2.02 -23.17 15.85
N VAL A 371 1.75 -22.42 16.91
CA VAL A 371 1.27 -21.04 16.81
C VAL A 371 2.44 -20.17 16.35
N PRO A 372 2.32 -19.43 15.22
CA PRO A 372 3.39 -18.57 14.73
C PRO A 372 3.87 -17.57 15.80
N GLY A 373 5.18 -17.30 15.84
CA GLY A 373 5.79 -16.41 16.84
C GLY A 373 5.17 -15.01 16.91
N ALA A 374 4.71 -14.46 15.78
CA ALA A 374 4.00 -13.17 15.76
C ALA A 374 2.65 -13.24 16.49
N LEU A 375 1.86 -14.31 16.28
CA LEU A 375 0.57 -14.50 16.97
C LEU A 375 0.79 -14.75 18.47
N LEU A 376 1.81 -15.51 18.83
CA LEU A 376 2.20 -15.66 20.24
C LEU A 376 2.56 -14.31 20.85
N GLY A 377 3.29 -13.46 20.11
CA GLY A 377 3.59 -12.08 20.51
C GLY A 377 2.35 -11.21 20.70
N PHE A 378 1.35 -11.30 19.82
CA PHE A 378 0.09 -10.57 19.98
C PHE A 378 -0.69 -11.01 21.22
N ARG A 379 -0.74 -12.31 21.52
CA ARG A 379 -1.36 -12.83 22.76
C ARG A 379 -0.62 -12.35 24.02
N PHE A 380 0.71 -12.27 23.96
CA PHE A 380 1.50 -11.68 25.04
C PHE A 380 1.23 -10.19 25.23
N LEU A 381 1.18 -9.42 24.14
CA LEU A 381 0.80 -8.01 24.18
C LEU A 381 -0.59 -7.83 24.77
N ALA A 382 -1.54 -8.70 24.42
CA ALA A 382 -2.89 -8.67 24.98
C ALA A 382 -2.91 -8.91 26.49
N SER A 383 -2.11 -9.86 26.96
CA SER A 383 -1.92 -10.11 28.40
C SER A 383 -1.28 -8.93 29.12
N THR A 384 -0.37 -8.22 28.45
CA THR A 384 0.28 -7.01 28.98
C THR A 384 -0.69 -5.84 29.04
N ALA A 385 -1.51 -5.67 28.00
CA ALA A 385 -2.56 -4.65 27.91
C ALA A 385 -3.61 -4.81 29.02
N ALA A 386 -4.09 -6.03 29.26
CA ALA A 386 -5.02 -6.32 30.34
C ALA A 386 -4.46 -5.91 31.71
N LYS A 387 -3.22 -6.31 32.03
CA LYS A 387 -2.55 -5.94 33.29
C LYS A 387 -2.33 -4.44 33.42
N PHE A 388 -1.96 -3.78 32.32
CA PHE A 388 -1.80 -2.33 32.29
C PHE A 388 -3.12 -1.62 32.59
N ALA A 389 -4.22 -2.05 31.97
CA ALA A 389 -5.54 -1.47 32.20
C ALA A 389 -6.04 -1.70 33.64
N GLN A 390 -5.84 -2.90 34.20
CA GLN A 390 -6.13 -3.20 35.62
C GLN A 390 -5.34 -2.31 36.59
N ALA A 391 -4.08 -2.00 36.26
CA ALA A 391 -3.26 -1.11 37.07
C ALA A 391 -3.72 0.36 37.00
N LEU A 392 -4.32 0.78 35.88
CA LEU A 392 -4.90 2.11 35.73
C LEU A 392 -6.24 2.24 36.46
N ASP A 393 -7.09 1.22 36.36
CA ASP A 393 -8.40 1.19 37.00
C ASP A 393 -8.89 -0.22 37.37
N ARG A 394 -9.39 -0.34 38.60
CA ARG A 394 -10.01 -1.57 39.14
C ARG A 394 -11.32 -1.94 38.47
N CYS A 395 -11.95 -1.04 37.71
CA CYS A 395 -13.15 -1.36 36.94
C CYS A 395 -12.93 -2.53 35.96
N ILE A 396 -11.68 -2.79 35.58
CA ILE A 396 -11.29 -3.91 34.71
C ILE A 396 -11.31 -5.26 35.46
N ASP A 397 -11.22 -5.27 36.79
CA ASP A 397 -11.22 -6.50 37.60
C ASP A 397 -12.55 -7.26 37.51
N ASP A 398 -13.63 -6.57 37.13
CA ASP A 398 -14.95 -7.16 36.88
C ASP A 398 -15.08 -7.83 35.50
N TYR A 399 -14.00 -7.87 34.71
CA TYR A 399 -14.00 -8.49 33.39
C TYR A 399 -12.93 -9.57 33.26
N MET A 400 -13.25 -10.59 32.48
CA MET A 400 -12.30 -11.56 31.96
C MET A 400 -11.84 -11.11 30.56
N PRO A 401 -10.59 -10.64 30.40
CA PRO A 401 -10.06 -10.23 29.11
C PRO A 401 -9.76 -11.44 28.21
N ASN A 402 -10.24 -11.42 26.97
CA ASN A 402 -9.95 -12.45 25.96
C ASN A 402 -8.60 -12.17 25.28
N THR A 403 -7.51 -12.58 25.92
CA THR A 403 -6.14 -12.35 25.41
C THR A 403 -5.73 -13.32 24.30
N SER A 404 -6.53 -14.36 24.03
CA SER A 404 -6.25 -15.38 23.00
C SER A 404 -6.59 -14.92 21.58
N HIS A 405 -7.52 -13.96 21.46
CA HIS A 405 -8.05 -13.45 20.20
C HIS A 405 -7.99 -11.91 20.13
N PRO A 406 -6.78 -11.30 20.17
CA PRO A 406 -6.64 -9.85 20.03
C PRO A 406 -6.74 -9.43 18.55
N ASP A 407 -7.24 -8.23 18.30
CA ASP A 407 -7.00 -7.53 17.02
C ASP A 407 -5.87 -6.51 17.21
N VAL A 408 -5.08 -6.30 16.15
CA VAL A 408 -3.89 -5.44 16.18
C VAL A 408 -3.92 -4.49 15.00
N PHE A 409 -3.75 -3.21 15.31
CA PHE A 409 -3.69 -2.13 14.33
C PHE A 409 -2.35 -1.42 14.41
N ALA A 410 -1.81 -0.97 13.27
CA ALA A 410 -0.65 -0.10 13.20
C ALA A 410 -1.09 1.35 12.97
N LEU A 411 -0.64 2.24 13.84
CA LEU A 411 -0.90 3.68 13.78
C LEU A 411 0.31 4.41 13.20
N PHE A 412 0.16 4.85 11.96
CA PHE A 412 1.10 5.71 11.25
C PHE A 412 0.76 7.17 11.51
N ASN A 413 1.78 8.01 11.66
CA ASN A 413 1.59 9.42 11.93
C ASN A 413 2.54 10.25 11.07
N ALA A 414 2.01 11.02 10.12
CA ALA A 414 2.77 11.95 9.29
C ALA A 414 3.45 13.06 10.10
N SER A 415 2.99 13.34 11.32
CA SER A 415 3.61 14.29 12.25
C SER A 415 4.61 13.65 13.20
N ALA A 416 4.71 12.31 13.26
CA ALA A 416 5.74 11.63 14.04
C ALA A 416 6.92 11.30 13.14
N ALA A 417 7.92 12.18 13.09
CA ALA A 417 9.16 11.93 12.37
C ALA A 417 10.35 12.12 13.31
N ILE A 418 11.37 11.27 13.11
CA ILE A 418 12.65 11.31 13.82
C ILE A 418 13.50 12.54 13.42
N LEU A 419 13.20 13.16 12.27
CA LEU A 419 13.90 14.31 11.71
C LEU A 419 12.85 15.30 11.17
N ASP A 420 13.11 16.62 11.28
CA ASP A 420 12.23 17.76 10.92
C ASP A 420 11.21 17.52 9.78
N TYR A 421 10.03 18.14 9.87
CA TYR A 421 8.90 17.87 8.96
C TYR A 421 8.93 18.73 7.67
N VAL A 422 8.51 18.14 6.54
CA VAL A 422 8.19 18.88 5.31
C VAL A 422 6.69 19.20 5.28
N ASN A 423 6.34 20.49 5.26
CA ASN A 423 4.95 20.92 5.16
C ASN A 423 4.48 20.98 3.70
N TYR A 424 3.74 19.97 3.26
CA TYR A 424 3.19 19.92 1.90
C TYR A 424 2.19 21.03 1.59
N THR A 425 1.42 21.49 2.57
CA THR A 425 0.50 22.63 2.39
C THR A 425 1.29 23.90 2.08
N GLN A 426 2.36 24.16 2.83
CA GLN A 426 3.23 25.31 2.58
C GLN A 426 3.93 25.22 1.21
N LEU A 427 4.41 24.03 0.82
CA LEU A 427 5.02 23.84 -0.49
C LEU A 427 4.01 24.00 -1.63
N HIS A 428 2.76 23.60 -1.41
CA HIS A 428 1.67 23.80 -2.35
C HIS A 428 1.39 25.29 -2.57
N GLU A 429 1.23 26.07 -1.51
CA GLU A 429 1.00 27.52 -1.60
C GLU A 429 2.11 28.23 -2.39
N GLN A 430 3.37 27.80 -2.20
CA GLN A 430 4.49 28.31 -2.98
C GLN A 430 4.41 27.94 -4.46
N LEU A 431 3.96 26.72 -4.78
CA LEU A 431 3.77 26.31 -6.16
C LEU A 431 2.63 27.06 -6.84
N GLU A 432 1.51 27.26 -6.17
CA GLU A 432 0.41 28.09 -6.69
C GLU A 432 0.88 29.53 -6.93
N LYS A 433 1.70 30.08 -6.03
CA LYS A 433 2.18 31.47 -6.14
C LYS A 433 3.29 31.66 -7.17
N TYR A 434 4.26 30.75 -7.25
CA TYR A 434 5.50 30.94 -8.02
C TYR A 434 5.68 29.96 -9.17
N SER A 435 4.89 28.88 -9.24
CA SER A 435 5.03 27.78 -10.22
C SER A 435 6.38 27.04 -10.19
N PHE A 436 7.21 27.25 -9.16
CA PHE A 436 8.47 26.52 -8.96
C PHE A 436 8.80 26.29 -7.48
N LEU A 437 9.63 25.28 -7.21
CA LEU A 437 10.31 25.09 -5.92
C LEU A 437 11.81 25.29 -6.13
N SER A 438 12.50 25.89 -5.16
CA SER A 438 13.96 26.07 -5.25
C SER A 438 14.70 24.73 -5.28
N THR A 439 15.92 24.70 -5.83
CA THR A 439 16.77 23.51 -5.80
C THR A 439 16.95 22.98 -4.38
N THR A 440 17.09 23.88 -3.39
CA THR A 440 17.19 23.54 -1.98
C THR A 440 15.94 22.84 -1.46
N GLN A 441 14.74 23.23 -1.88
CA GLN A 441 13.48 22.61 -1.48
C GLN A 441 13.18 21.31 -2.22
N LEU A 442 13.58 21.24 -3.49
CA LEU A 442 13.58 19.98 -4.23
C LEU A 442 14.61 19.00 -3.67
N SER A 443 15.67 19.52 -3.03
CA SER A 443 16.72 18.76 -2.37
C SER A 443 16.57 18.65 -0.85
N THR A 444 15.54 19.26 -0.22
CA THR A 444 15.46 19.33 1.24
C THR A 444 15.41 17.93 1.84
N THR A 445 16.25 17.75 2.86
CA THR A 445 16.72 16.48 3.42
C THR A 445 15.79 15.94 4.50
N LEU A 446 14.49 15.96 4.29
CA LEU A 446 13.55 15.54 5.33
C LEU A 446 12.43 14.72 4.70
N ALA A 447 12.62 13.40 4.76
CA ALA A 447 11.63 12.47 4.28
C ALA A 447 10.46 12.42 5.27
N LEU A 448 9.27 12.66 4.73
CA LEU A 448 7.94 12.41 5.30
C LEU A 448 7.60 10.92 5.42
N ARG A 449 8.61 10.07 5.57
CA ARG A 449 8.39 8.63 5.70
C ARG A 449 8.32 8.30 7.18
N PRO A 450 7.14 7.98 7.73
CA PRO A 450 6.96 7.63 9.15
C PRO A 450 7.65 6.30 9.55
N THR A 451 8.61 5.82 8.76
CA THR A 451 9.11 4.45 8.77
C THR A 451 10.61 4.35 9.03
N THR A 452 11.30 5.44 9.36
CA THR A 452 12.52 5.29 10.16
C THR A 452 12.05 4.96 11.57
N GLY A 453 11.97 3.67 11.88
CA GLY A 453 11.33 3.15 13.08
C GLY A 453 9.95 2.56 12.84
N ARG A 454 9.46 1.81 13.84
CA ARG A 454 8.19 1.07 13.80
C ARG A 454 7.02 1.98 14.17
N PRO A 455 5.82 1.79 13.59
CA PRO A 455 4.63 2.52 14.04
C PRO A 455 4.20 2.10 15.44
N SER A 456 3.38 2.94 16.09
CA SER A 456 2.68 2.55 17.31
C SER A 456 1.64 1.48 17.00
N LEU A 457 1.38 0.58 17.94
CA LEU A 457 0.34 -0.43 17.79
C LEU A 457 -0.86 -0.10 18.66
N VAL A 458 -2.06 -0.35 18.17
CA VAL A 458 -3.29 -0.33 18.96
C VAL A 458 -3.78 -1.76 19.08
N LEU A 459 -3.89 -2.25 20.31
CA LEU A 459 -4.39 -3.60 20.59
C LEU A 459 -5.84 -3.50 21.04
N ARG A 460 -6.71 -4.32 20.46
CA ARG A 460 -8.11 -4.43 20.84
C ARG A 460 -8.38 -5.82 21.44
N ILE A 461 -9.03 -5.84 22.60
CA ILE A 461 -9.26 -7.05 23.40
C ILE A 461 -10.71 -7.07 23.87
N GLY A 462 -11.42 -8.17 23.62
CA GLY A 462 -12.76 -8.38 24.14
C GLY A 462 -12.75 -8.59 25.66
N LEU A 463 -13.71 -8.00 26.36
CA LEU A 463 -13.91 -8.14 27.80
C LEU A 463 -15.24 -8.84 28.06
N SER A 464 -15.19 -10.02 28.68
CA SER A 464 -16.38 -10.75 29.12
C SER A 464 -16.68 -10.40 30.57
N PRO A 465 -17.93 -10.07 30.95
CA PRO A 465 -18.24 -9.71 32.33
C PRO A 465 -18.07 -10.90 33.29
N ILE A 466 -17.69 -10.61 34.53
CA ILE A 466 -17.61 -11.58 35.64
C ILE A 466 -18.61 -11.13 36.73
N GLY A 467 -19.19 -12.10 37.46
CA GLY A 467 -20.01 -11.80 38.64
C GLY A 467 -21.34 -11.09 38.29
N PRO A 468 -21.77 -10.08 39.06
CA PRO A 468 -23.07 -9.42 38.89
C PRO A 468 -23.29 -8.77 37.51
N LEU A 469 -22.22 -8.44 36.79
CA LEU A 469 -22.27 -7.86 35.44
C LEU A 469 -22.73 -8.85 34.36
N VAL A 470 -22.74 -10.16 34.65
CA VAL A 470 -23.19 -11.20 33.71
C VAL A 470 -24.69 -11.07 33.46
N GLU A 471 -25.49 -10.80 34.49
CA GLU A 471 -26.95 -10.64 34.40
C GLU A 471 -27.35 -9.35 33.65
N ALA A 472 -26.45 -8.35 33.62
CA ALA A 472 -26.64 -7.08 32.94
C ALA A 472 -26.20 -7.09 31.45
N GLY A 473 -25.69 -8.21 30.92
CA GLY A 473 -25.34 -8.34 29.49
C GLY A 473 -24.17 -7.45 29.02
N GLY A 474 -23.19 -7.16 29.88
CA GLY A 474 -22.20 -6.10 29.70
C GLY A 474 -20.89 -6.48 28.99
N SER A 475 -20.90 -7.21 27.86
CA SER A 475 -19.65 -7.40 27.10
C SER A 475 -19.06 -6.05 26.67
N ASN A 476 -17.76 -5.87 26.83
CA ASN A 476 -17.08 -4.63 26.50
C ASN A 476 -15.80 -4.91 25.69
N VAL A 477 -15.11 -3.85 25.26
CA VAL A 477 -13.87 -3.94 24.53
C VAL A 477 -12.89 -2.93 25.08
N LEU A 478 -11.66 -3.39 25.33
CA LEU A 478 -10.52 -2.61 25.77
C LEU A 478 -9.62 -2.32 24.58
N GLU A 479 -9.21 -1.07 24.41
CA GLU A 479 -8.11 -0.71 23.53
C GLU A 479 -6.93 -0.17 24.30
N VAL A 480 -5.72 -0.57 23.91
CA VAL A 480 -4.47 -0.10 24.51
C VAL A 480 -3.51 0.34 23.41
N LEU A 481 -3.01 1.57 23.53
CA LEU A 481 -1.95 2.11 22.70
C LEU A 481 -0.59 1.62 23.21
N PHE A 482 0.18 1.03 22.31
CA PHE A 482 1.57 0.64 22.50
C PHE A 482 2.47 1.57 21.70
N ARG A 483 3.50 2.12 22.35
CA ARG A 483 4.54 2.89 21.69
C ARG A 483 5.79 2.05 21.44
N PRO A 484 6.40 2.17 20.25
CA PRO A 484 7.61 1.44 19.90
C PRO A 484 8.77 1.81 20.82
N ARG A 485 9.62 0.83 21.14
CA ARG A 485 10.97 1.12 21.62
C ARG A 485 11.84 1.42 20.40
N LEU A 486 12.71 2.40 20.49
CA LEU A 486 13.72 2.67 19.46
C LEU A 486 14.62 1.42 19.31
N GLN A 487 14.41 0.68 18.20
CA GLN A 487 15.22 -0.48 17.79
C GLN A 487 16.01 -0.15 16.52
N SER A 488 16.33 1.13 16.36
CA SER A 488 17.19 1.67 15.32
C SER A 488 18.19 2.63 15.95
N TRP A 489 19.37 2.74 15.35
CA TRP A 489 20.29 3.82 15.69
C TRP A 489 20.06 4.98 14.72
N VAL A 490 20.03 6.19 15.27
CA VAL A 490 19.88 7.45 14.52
C VAL A 490 21.01 8.37 14.97
N SER A 491 21.61 9.10 14.04
CA SER A 491 22.61 10.10 14.39
C SER A 491 21.96 11.33 15.04
N ASP A 492 22.57 11.82 16.12
CA ASP A 492 22.22 13.11 16.73
C ASP A 492 22.58 14.30 15.85
N LYS A 493 23.43 14.10 14.83
CA LYS A 493 23.85 15.15 13.89
C LYS A 493 22.76 15.32 12.82
N PRO A 494 22.19 16.53 12.64
CA PRO A 494 21.10 16.72 11.70
C PRO A 494 21.58 16.53 10.25
N PRO A 495 20.73 16.02 9.34
CA PRO A 495 21.11 15.65 7.97
C PRO A 495 21.81 16.73 7.16
N ASN A 496 21.44 18.00 7.35
CA ASN A 496 22.01 19.17 6.68
C ASN A 496 23.47 19.47 7.11
N LEU A 497 23.85 19.08 8.32
CA LEU A 497 25.20 19.26 8.85
C LEU A 497 26.12 18.06 8.57
N MET A 498 25.57 16.93 8.12
CA MET A 498 26.34 15.71 7.85
C MET A 498 27.38 15.88 6.74
N SER A 499 28.50 15.21 6.89
CA SER A 499 29.62 15.17 5.94
C SER A 499 29.61 13.86 5.15
N PHE A 500 30.36 13.82 4.05
CA PHE A 500 30.53 12.62 3.23
C PHE A 500 30.96 11.41 4.08
N GLY A 501 30.18 10.33 4.03
CA GLY A 501 30.44 9.10 4.78
C GLY A 501 29.82 9.04 6.18
N ASP A 502 29.21 10.12 6.68
CA ASP A 502 28.51 10.10 7.97
C ASP A 502 27.29 9.15 7.90
N ILE A 503 27.18 8.22 8.84
CA ILE A 503 26.02 7.33 8.96
C ILE A 503 24.89 8.11 9.63
N LEU A 504 23.73 8.15 8.97
CA LEU A 504 22.51 8.75 9.48
C LEU A 504 21.69 7.78 10.32
N TYR A 505 21.58 6.54 9.84
CA TYR A 505 20.61 5.59 10.36
C TYR A 505 21.04 4.15 10.09
N PHE A 506 20.75 3.24 11.03
CA PHE A 506 20.70 1.81 10.73
C PHE A 506 19.72 1.04 11.61
N GLU A 507 19.12 0.00 11.04
CA GLU A 507 18.12 -0.87 11.68
C GLU A 507 18.23 -2.30 11.16
N VAL A 508 17.89 -3.26 12.01
CA VAL A 508 17.67 -4.66 11.61
C VAL A 508 16.18 -4.98 11.64
N GLY A 509 15.67 -5.54 10.55
CA GLY A 509 14.29 -6.01 10.52
C GLY A 509 13.99 -7.03 9.44
N ALA A 510 12.72 -7.45 9.42
CA ALA A 510 12.18 -8.42 8.48
C ALA A 510 11.30 -7.76 7.42
N GLY A 511 11.14 -8.42 6.28
CA GLY A 511 10.26 -7.94 5.21
C GLY A 511 10.74 -6.62 4.59
N PHE A 512 12.04 -6.52 4.33
CA PHE A 512 12.65 -5.34 3.72
C PHE A 512 12.12 -5.14 2.28
N ASP A 513 11.40 -4.06 2.06
CA ASP A 513 10.90 -3.63 0.75
C ASP A 513 12.03 -2.89 0.04
N THR A 514 12.71 -3.54 -0.91
CA THR A 514 13.82 -2.90 -1.67
C THR A 514 13.37 -1.77 -2.60
N LYS A 515 12.07 -1.70 -2.93
CA LYS A 515 11.52 -0.64 -3.78
C LYS A 515 11.28 0.63 -2.97
N GLU A 516 10.68 0.47 -1.79
CA GLU A 516 10.41 1.58 -0.88
C GLU A 516 11.50 1.81 0.17
N LEU A 517 12.46 0.91 0.32
CA LEU A 517 13.59 1.03 1.24
C LEU A 517 13.15 1.17 2.71
N VAL A 518 12.18 0.33 3.11
CA VAL A 518 11.58 0.27 4.46
C VAL A 518 11.32 -1.18 4.87
N PHE A 519 11.17 -1.44 6.18
CA PHE A 519 10.69 -2.74 6.66
C PHE A 519 9.16 -2.76 6.72
N ARG A 520 8.54 -3.82 6.18
CA ARG A 520 7.08 -4.02 6.19
C ARG A 520 6.58 -4.83 7.40
N ASN A 521 7.47 -5.43 8.18
CA ASN A 521 7.12 -6.04 9.46
C ASN A 521 7.03 -4.95 10.55
N TYR A 522 5.86 -4.32 10.64
CA TYR A 522 5.63 -3.16 11.52
C TYR A 522 5.62 -3.50 13.01
N HIS A 523 5.16 -4.70 13.39
CA HIS A 523 5.13 -5.14 14.79
C HIS A 523 6.53 -5.56 15.28
N GLY A 524 7.34 -6.08 14.37
CA GLY A 524 8.70 -6.58 14.56
C GLY A 524 8.84 -7.66 15.62
N PHE A 525 7.92 -8.62 15.53
CA PHE A 525 8.12 -9.97 16.01
C PHE A 525 8.79 -10.75 14.89
N TYR A 526 10.00 -11.23 15.13
CA TYR A 526 10.79 -11.98 14.17
C TYR A 526 10.88 -13.44 14.60
N ALA A 527 10.48 -14.34 13.73
CA ALA A 527 10.59 -15.79 13.93
C ALA A 527 11.78 -16.36 13.17
N SER A 528 12.17 -17.60 13.50
CA SER A 528 13.34 -18.30 12.93
C SER A 528 13.30 -18.52 11.40
N GLN A 529 12.14 -18.30 10.79
CA GLN A 529 11.89 -18.40 9.34
C GLN A 529 11.90 -17.04 8.63
N ASP A 530 11.87 -15.93 9.37
CA ASP A 530 11.76 -14.60 8.78
C ASP A 530 13.08 -14.13 8.19
N ARG A 531 13.09 -13.60 6.97
CA ARG A 531 14.32 -13.09 6.39
C ARG A 531 14.71 -11.73 6.99
N LEU A 532 15.71 -11.72 7.87
CA LEU A 532 16.25 -10.51 8.47
C LEU A 532 17.23 -9.80 7.53
N SER A 533 17.25 -8.47 7.59
CA SER A 533 18.16 -7.61 6.84
C SER A 533 18.63 -6.44 7.71
N LEU A 534 19.90 -6.07 7.59
CA LEU A 534 20.45 -4.83 8.12
C LEU A 534 20.34 -3.76 7.04
N MET A 535 19.68 -2.64 7.33
CA MET A 535 19.63 -1.45 6.48
C MET A 535 20.54 -0.36 7.06
N VAL A 536 21.33 0.31 6.22
CA VAL A 536 22.22 1.41 6.61
C VAL A 536 22.04 2.58 5.64
N ILE A 537 21.90 3.78 6.19
CA ILE A 537 21.76 5.05 5.46
C ILE A 537 22.93 5.96 5.82
N TRP A 538 23.59 6.54 4.81
CA TRP A 538 24.71 7.46 5.02
C TRP A 538 24.72 8.62 4.02
N CYS A 539 25.38 9.70 4.40
CA CYS A 539 25.51 10.92 3.61
C CYS A 539 26.56 10.75 2.50
N VAL A 540 26.22 11.15 1.28
CA VAL A 540 27.11 11.21 0.10
C VAL A 540 27.34 12.64 -0.40
N ARG A 541 26.77 13.65 0.27
CA ARG A 541 27.00 15.07 -0.05
C ARG A 541 28.45 15.47 0.21
N ARG A 542 29.06 16.08 -0.79
CA ARG A 542 30.39 16.69 -0.70
C ARG A 542 30.27 18.13 -0.24
N ALA A 543 31.26 18.62 0.51
CA ALA A 543 31.39 20.05 0.77
C ALA A 543 31.54 20.79 -0.57
N ARG A 544 30.81 21.90 -0.76
CA ARG A 544 30.75 22.68 -2.02
C ARG A 544 32.09 23.36 -2.41
N THR A 545 33.18 23.14 -1.67
CA THR A 545 34.40 23.96 -1.74
C THR A 545 35.54 23.38 -2.60
N VAL A 546 35.40 22.22 -3.25
CA VAL A 546 36.47 21.67 -4.09
C VAL A 546 35.96 21.15 -5.44
N PRO A 547 36.25 21.82 -6.56
CA PRO A 547 36.11 21.23 -7.89
C PRO A 547 37.23 20.20 -8.08
N SER A 548 36.94 18.92 -7.87
CA SER A 548 37.86 17.82 -8.16
C SER A 548 37.63 17.30 -9.57
N ALA A 549 38.69 17.29 -10.40
CA ALA A 549 38.70 16.78 -11.77
C ALA A 549 38.62 15.24 -11.88
N PHE A 550 38.64 14.51 -10.76
CA PHE A 550 38.54 13.05 -10.72
C PHE A 550 37.37 12.59 -9.83
N PRO A 551 36.70 11.46 -10.18
CA PRO A 551 35.78 10.81 -9.26
C PRO A 551 36.59 10.34 -8.02
N PRO A 552 36.25 10.78 -6.79
CA PRO A 552 36.95 10.35 -5.59
C PRO A 552 36.71 8.87 -5.32
N SER A 553 37.61 8.30 -4.53
CA SER A 553 37.48 6.94 -4.00
C SER A 553 36.18 6.78 -3.18
N PRO A 554 35.51 5.62 -3.26
CA PRO A 554 34.35 5.34 -2.42
C PRO A 554 34.74 5.41 -0.94
N PRO A 555 33.82 5.82 -0.04
CA PRO A 555 34.11 5.82 1.38
C PRO A 555 34.40 4.38 1.84
N PRO A 556 35.26 4.20 2.86
CA PRO A 556 35.68 2.86 3.28
C PRO A 556 34.46 2.02 3.71
N PRO A 557 34.44 0.70 3.54
CA PRO A 557 33.33 -0.13 4.02
C PRO A 557 33.04 0.09 5.50
N VAL A 558 31.77 0.06 5.90
CA VAL A 558 31.38 0.07 7.33
C VAL A 558 31.22 -1.37 7.77
N SER A 559 31.77 -1.71 8.94
CA SER A 559 31.68 -3.05 9.50
C SER A 559 30.80 -3.04 10.73
N PHE A 560 29.87 -3.99 10.80
CA PHE A 560 28.95 -4.16 11.92
C PHE A 560 29.18 -5.50 12.57
N ARG A 561 29.46 -5.51 13.87
CA ARG A 561 29.61 -6.72 14.67
C ARG A 561 28.25 -7.15 15.21
N LEU A 562 27.91 -8.41 14.98
CA LEU A 562 26.75 -9.05 15.55
C LEU A 562 27.12 -9.70 16.88
N LEU A 563 26.37 -9.35 17.92
CA LEU A 563 26.48 -9.90 19.27
C LEU A 563 25.27 -10.80 19.56
N THR A 564 25.53 -12.00 20.07
CA THR A 564 24.52 -12.97 20.50
C THR A 564 23.71 -12.44 21.70
N PRO A 565 22.60 -13.09 22.07
CA PRO A 565 21.85 -12.74 23.28
C PRO A 565 22.66 -12.83 24.58
N THR A 566 23.73 -13.62 24.60
CA THR A 566 24.67 -13.73 25.73
C THR A 566 25.77 -12.67 25.70
N GLY A 567 25.78 -11.78 24.70
CA GLY A 567 26.77 -10.72 24.54
C GLY A 567 28.06 -11.16 23.83
N GLN A 568 28.11 -12.37 23.27
CA GLN A 568 29.30 -12.85 22.56
C GLN A 568 29.33 -12.33 21.13
N ALA A 569 30.49 -11.83 20.70
CA ALA A 569 30.73 -11.43 19.31
C ALA A 569 30.77 -12.66 18.41
N CYS A 570 30.04 -12.62 17.29
CA CYS A 570 29.99 -13.74 16.36
C CYS A 570 30.44 -13.38 14.95
N VAL A 571 29.59 -12.69 14.17
CA VAL A 571 29.83 -12.40 12.75
C VAL A 571 30.02 -10.90 12.56
N THR A 572 30.94 -10.52 11.67
CA THR A 572 31.06 -9.14 11.20
C THR A 572 30.45 -9.01 9.82
N LEU A 573 29.46 -8.12 9.69
CA LEU A 573 28.80 -7.77 8.44
C LEU A 573 29.52 -6.58 7.82
N HIS A 574 29.91 -6.69 6.56
CA HIS A 574 30.58 -5.61 5.84
C HIS A 574 29.61 -4.96 4.85
N ILE A 575 29.31 -3.69 5.06
CA ILE A 575 28.53 -2.86 4.14
C ILE A 575 29.51 -2.11 3.25
N ASN A 576 29.63 -2.57 2.00
CA ASN A 576 30.38 -1.83 1.00
C ASN A 576 29.63 -0.56 0.64
N ARG A 577 30.34 0.58 0.60
CA ARG A 577 29.79 1.89 0.27
C ARG A 577 30.22 2.34 -1.13
N ASN A 578 30.31 1.38 -2.05
CA ASN A 578 30.72 1.64 -3.42
C ASN A 578 29.50 2.09 -4.23
N LEU A 579 29.59 3.25 -4.88
CA LEU A 579 28.53 3.91 -5.65
C LEU A 579 28.14 3.15 -6.94
N THR A 580 28.48 1.86 -7.06
CA THR A 580 28.23 1.03 -8.24
C THR A 580 27.04 0.08 -8.00
N THR A 581 25.98 0.34 -8.77
CA THR A 581 24.80 -0.49 -9.12
C THR A 581 23.88 -1.06 -8.03
N LYS A 582 24.29 -1.25 -6.76
CA LYS A 582 23.42 -1.80 -5.69
C LYS A 582 22.85 -0.78 -4.72
N GLU A 583 23.38 0.43 -4.68
CA GLU A 583 22.94 1.49 -3.78
C GLU A 583 21.86 2.36 -4.41
N PHE A 584 20.92 2.81 -3.58
CA PHE A 584 19.85 3.71 -4.01
C PHE A 584 19.92 5.01 -3.22
N PHE A 585 19.58 6.12 -3.87
CA PHE A 585 19.25 7.34 -3.15
C PHE A 585 18.08 7.06 -2.21
N TYR A 586 18.20 7.45 -0.95
CA TYR A 586 17.12 7.30 -0.01
C TYR A 586 15.98 8.27 -0.38
N PRO A 587 14.73 7.78 -0.56
CA PRO A 587 13.61 8.63 -0.93
C PRO A 587 13.42 9.79 0.07
N GLY A 588 13.30 11.01 -0.43
CA GLY A 588 13.21 12.22 0.41
C GLY A 588 14.54 12.70 0.99
N LEU A 589 15.65 11.99 0.77
CA LEU A 589 17.01 12.37 1.16
C LEU A 589 17.98 12.21 -0.02
N PRO A 590 17.99 13.14 -1.00
CA PRO A 590 18.76 12.99 -2.24
C PRO A 590 20.27 13.00 -2.05
N ASP A 591 20.74 13.46 -0.90
CA ASP A 591 22.16 13.46 -0.50
C ASP A 591 22.55 12.20 0.29
N PHE A 592 21.65 11.23 0.40
CA PHE A 592 21.85 10.02 1.21
C PHE A 592 21.66 8.77 0.37
N HIS A 593 22.55 7.81 0.58
CA HIS A 593 22.46 6.48 0.01
C HIS A 593 21.99 5.49 1.05
N VAL A 594 21.34 4.43 0.58
CA VAL A 594 20.99 3.27 1.38
C VAL A 594 21.57 2.00 0.77
N ALA A 595 22.09 1.14 1.64
CA ALA A 595 22.39 -0.24 1.35
C ALA A 595 21.73 -1.14 2.38
N PHE A 596 21.55 -2.39 2.00
CA PHE A 596 21.06 -3.43 2.88
C PHE A 596 21.84 -4.72 2.67
N GLN A 597 21.95 -5.51 3.73
CA GLN A 597 22.56 -6.83 3.70
C GLN A 597 21.63 -7.81 4.39
N HIS A 598 21.33 -8.93 3.73
CA HIS A 598 20.55 -10.01 4.34
C HIS A 598 21.40 -10.72 5.40
N LEU A 599 20.76 -11.04 6.53
CA LEU A 599 21.34 -11.92 7.54
C LEU A 599 20.96 -13.36 7.21
N GLU A 600 21.94 -14.17 6.88
CA GLU A 600 21.74 -15.60 6.60
C GLU A 600 21.45 -16.35 7.90
N TRP A 601 20.34 -17.09 7.93
CA TRP A 601 19.97 -17.89 9.11
C TRP A 601 21.02 -18.92 9.49
N HIS A 602 21.73 -19.48 8.51
CA HIS A 602 22.83 -20.40 8.80
C HIS A 602 23.95 -19.73 9.60
N ALA A 603 24.28 -18.47 9.28
CA ALA A 603 25.28 -17.70 10.01
C ALA A 603 24.82 -17.43 11.45
N LEU A 604 23.55 -17.01 11.64
CA LEU A 604 22.98 -16.82 12.98
C LEU A 604 23.00 -18.10 13.81
N ARG A 605 22.68 -19.24 13.22
CA ARG A 605 22.71 -20.55 13.90
C ARG A 605 24.13 -20.99 14.26
N SER A 606 25.13 -20.67 13.43
CA SER A 606 26.52 -20.97 13.75
C SER A 606 27.08 -20.16 14.92
N CYS A 607 26.43 -19.05 15.27
CA CYS A 607 26.82 -18.19 16.40
C CYS A 607 26.43 -18.73 17.77
N VAL A 608 25.54 -19.72 17.83
CA VAL A 608 24.92 -20.17 19.07
C VAL A 608 25.14 -21.66 19.25
N ALA A 609 25.41 -22.08 20.49
CA ALA A 609 25.69 -23.49 20.81
C ALA A 609 24.45 -24.39 20.70
N SER A 610 23.24 -23.82 20.73
CA SER A 610 21.98 -24.54 20.62
C SER A 610 20.93 -23.69 19.88
N ASN A 611 19.91 -24.33 19.31
CA ASN A 611 18.78 -23.64 18.69
C ASN A 611 17.98 -22.79 19.70
N THR A 612 17.95 -23.17 20.99
CA THR A 612 17.28 -22.39 22.04
C THR A 612 18.01 -21.09 22.35
N ALA A 613 19.34 -21.05 22.18
CA ALA A 613 20.15 -19.84 22.35
C ALA A 613 19.99 -18.83 21.20
N LEU A 614 19.30 -19.20 20.12
CA LEU A 614 18.91 -18.29 19.03
C LEU A 614 17.89 -17.25 19.50
N PHE A 615 16.98 -17.64 20.41
CA PHE A 615 15.91 -16.79 20.90
C PHE A 615 16.45 -15.81 21.94
N GLY A 616 16.24 -14.52 21.72
CA GLY A 616 16.94 -13.50 22.47
C GLY A 616 17.03 -12.17 21.78
N THR A 617 17.46 -11.16 22.54
CA THR A 617 17.78 -9.84 22.01
C THR A 617 19.21 -9.86 21.51
N TRP A 618 19.37 -9.81 20.20
CA TRP A 618 20.63 -9.65 19.50
C TRP A 618 20.99 -8.17 19.42
N ARG A 619 22.29 -7.87 19.38
CA ARG A 619 22.80 -6.50 19.23
C ARG A 619 23.68 -6.40 18.00
N VAL A 620 23.52 -5.33 17.25
CA VAL A 620 24.39 -4.96 16.12
C VAL A 620 25.07 -3.66 16.47
N GLU A 621 26.40 -3.67 16.51
CA GLU A 621 27.21 -2.50 16.80
C GLU A 621 28.19 -2.21 15.67
N GLU A 622 28.48 -0.94 15.42
CA GLU A 622 29.51 -0.57 14.46
C GLU A 622 30.90 -0.90 15.02
N ALA A 623 31.64 -1.77 14.32
CA ALA A 623 32.94 -2.28 14.76
C ALA A 623 34.04 -1.21 14.76
N SER A 624 33.93 -0.19 13.92
CA SER A 624 34.90 0.91 13.76
C SER A 624 34.54 2.19 14.52
N SER A 625 33.51 2.16 15.38
CA SER A 625 33.09 3.34 16.13
C SER A 625 34.13 3.76 17.16
N LEU A 626 34.65 4.99 17.05
CA LEU A 626 35.47 5.64 18.08
C LEU A 626 34.64 6.17 19.26
N GLN A 627 33.30 6.21 19.14
CA GLN A 627 32.39 6.64 20.20
C GLN A 627 32.24 5.56 21.28
N GLN A 628 32.23 5.97 22.55
CA GLN A 628 31.85 5.14 23.70
C GLN A 628 30.58 5.71 24.36
N PRO A 629 29.47 4.95 24.43
CA PRO A 629 29.28 3.59 23.91
C PRO A 629 29.27 3.54 22.36
N PRO A 630 29.62 2.38 21.75
CA PRO A 630 29.58 2.24 20.30
C PRO A 630 28.16 2.40 19.77
N ARG A 631 28.05 2.99 18.57
CA ARG A 631 26.79 3.10 17.84
C ARG A 631 26.20 1.70 17.66
N ALA A 632 25.01 1.46 18.22
CA ALA A 632 24.41 0.13 18.22
C ALA A 632 22.89 0.17 18.14
N THR A 633 22.33 -0.93 17.62
CA THR A 633 20.91 -1.23 17.65
C THR A 633 20.66 -2.66 18.12
N THR A 634 19.40 -3.00 18.43
CA THR A 634 19.00 -4.34 18.89
C THR A 634 17.82 -4.87 18.10
N PHE A 635 17.70 -6.18 18.03
CA PHE A 635 16.53 -6.88 17.48
C PHE A 635 16.30 -8.18 18.26
N THR A 636 15.05 -8.61 18.40
CA THR A 636 14.71 -9.80 19.20
C THR A 636 14.14 -10.90 18.31
N ILE A 637 14.71 -12.11 18.41
CA ILE A 637 14.19 -13.31 17.75
C ILE A 637 13.29 -14.06 18.73
N PHE A 638 12.05 -14.32 18.33
CA PHE A 638 11.02 -14.94 19.14
C PHE A 638 10.75 -16.38 18.71
N PRO A 639 10.52 -17.29 19.67
CA PRO A 639 10.09 -18.66 19.38
C PRO A 639 8.60 -18.72 18.98
N ASP A 640 8.23 -19.74 18.21
CA ASP A 640 6.83 -20.18 18.08
C ASP A 640 6.34 -20.92 19.35
N SER A 641 5.08 -21.37 19.41
CA SER A 641 4.57 -22.03 20.62
C SER A 641 5.26 -23.35 20.98
N LEU A 642 5.69 -24.15 19.99
CA LEU A 642 6.39 -25.41 20.25
C LEU A 642 7.80 -25.15 20.77
N GLN A 643 8.49 -24.18 20.17
CA GLN A 643 9.81 -23.73 20.60
C GLN A 643 9.73 -23.06 21.98
N ALA A 644 8.70 -22.27 22.26
CA ALA A 644 8.51 -21.63 23.55
C ALA A 644 8.28 -22.64 24.68
N ALA A 645 7.60 -23.76 24.40
CA ALA A 645 7.42 -24.84 25.36
C ALA A 645 8.75 -25.51 25.79
N SER A 646 9.80 -25.37 24.98
CA SER A 646 11.15 -25.87 25.31
C SER A 646 12.01 -24.89 26.13
N LEU A 647 11.51 -23.66 26.39
CA LEU A 647 12.22 -22.63 27.15
C LEU A 647 11.65 -22.49 28.58
N PRO A 648 12.47 -22.10 29.57
CA PRO A 648 11.98 -21.72 30.88
C PRO A 648 10.93 -20.59 30.80
N PRO A 649 9.81 -20.66 31.54
CA PRO A 649 8.74 -19.65 31.49
C PRO A 649 9.21 -18.21 31.76
N ASN A 650 10.18 -18.04 32.67
CA ASN A 650 10.76 -16.72 32.97
C ASN A 650 11.51 -16.14 31.78
N GLN A 651 12.24 -16.97 31.04
CA GLN A 651 12.95 -16.54 29.83
C GLN A 651 11.98 -16.11 28.74
N VAL A 652 10.88 -16.86 28.53
CA VAL A 652 9.82 -16.47 27.58
C VAL A 652 9.23 -15.12 27.96
N LYS A 653 8.93 -14.91 29.25
CA LYS A 653 8.40 -13.64 29.75
C LYS A 653 9.38 -12.48 29.53
N GLU A 654 10.65 -12.65 29.85
CA GLU A 654 11.69 -11.62 29.65
C GLU A 654 11.86 -11.27 28.16
N LEU A 655 11.91 -12.28 27.28
CA LEU A 655 12.02 -12.10 25.83
C LEU A 655 10.95 -11.13 25.31
N PHE A 656 9.69 -11.39 25.66
CA PHE A 656 8.60 -10.52 25.27
C PHE A 656 8.65 -9.17 26.00
N GLN A 657 8.96 -9.11 27.29
CA GLN A 657 9.07 -7.82 28.01
C GLN A 657 10.15 -6.88 27.46
N HIS A 658 11.28 -7.42 26.99
CA HIS A 658 12.40 -6.63 26.47
C HIS A 658 12.23 -6.27 24.98
N GLY A 659 11.71 -7.20 24.18
CA GLY A 659 11.61 -7.07 22.73
C GLY A 659 10.40 -6.27 22.21
N ILE A 660 9.40 -5.97 23.04
CA ILE A 660 8.14 -5.36 22.59
C ILE A 660 7.95 -3.88 22.95
N GLN A 661 6.97 -3.28 22.27
CA GLN A 661 6.45 -1.93 22.51
C GLN A 661 5.90 -1.77 23.94
N ARG A 662 5.89 -0.55 24.51
CA ARG A 662 5.37 -0.30 25.87
C ARG A 662 3.93 0.21 25.81
N PRO A 663 2.99 -0.31 26.64
CA PRO A 663 1.65 0.28 26.73
C PRO A 663 1.74 1.68 27.36
N VAL A 664 0.96 2.63 26.86
CA VAL A 664 1.00 4.03 27.32
C VAL A 664 -0.37 4.61 27.64
N GLN A 665 -1.42 4.22 26.94
CA GLN A 665 -2.78 4.72 27.12
C GLN A 665 -3.77 3.58 26.90
N ALA A 666 -4.93 3.65 27.56
CA ALA A 666 -5.99 2.67 27.44
C ALA A 666 -7.36 3.34 27.48
N CYS A 667 -8.34 2.77 26.78
CA CYS A 667 -9.71 3.24 26.74
C CYS A 667 -10.70 2.07 26.67
N LEU A 668 -11.96 2.33 27.07
CA LEU A 668 -13.05 1.37 26.95
C LEU A 668 -14.04 1.81 25.87
N HIS A 669 -14.56 0.87 25.08
CA HIS A 669 -15.54 1.17 24.05
C HIS A 669 -16.84 1.73 24.62
N ARG A 670 -17.29 1.18 25.76
CA ARG A 670 -18.54 1.58 26.43
C ARG A 670 -18.33 1.72 27.93
N CYS A 671 -19.19 2.50 28.58
CA CYS A 671 -19.30 2.46 30.03
C CYS A 671 -20.34 1.42 30.42
N SER A 672 -19.99 0.54 31.35
CA SER A 672 -20.91 -0.52 31.78
C SER A 672 -21.97 0.00 32.74
N PRO A 673 -23.18 -0.58 32.76
CA PRO A 673 -24.29 -0.08 33.57
C PRO A 673 -23.97 0.10 35.06
N GLN A 674 -23.21 -0.83 35.65
CA GLN A 674 -22.76 -0.76 37.05
C GLN A 674 -21.87 0.47 37.35
N TYR A 675 -21.15 0.95 36.35
CA TYR A 675 -20.22 2.08 36.45
C TYR A 675 -20.80 3.37 35.87
N GLN A 676 -22.07 3.35 35.50
CA GLN A 676 -22.74 4.49 34.91
C GLN A 676 -23.19 5.45 36.01
N ARG A 677 -22.75 6.70 35.94
CA ARG A 677 -23.19 7.77 36.84
C ARG A 677 -24.56 8.28 36.39
N SER A 678 -25.35 8.79 37.33
CA SER A 678 -26.67 9.36 37.10
C SER A 678 -26.72 10.51 36.07
N ALA A 679 -25.58 11.17 35.81
CA ALA A 679 -25.43 12.20 34.78
C ALA A 679 -24.90 11.68 33.41
N GLY A 680 -24.90 10.36 33.18
CA GLY A 680 -24.40 9.75 31.93
C GLY A 680 -22.87 9.66 31.81
N GLY A 681 -22.13 9.99 32.87
CA GLY A 681 -20.67 9.82 32.94
C GLY A 681 -20.26 8.41 33.38
N CYS A 682 -19.02 8.00 33.10
CA CYS A 682 -18.47 6.75 33.61
C CYS A 682 -17.72 6.99 34.93
N SER A 683 -17.89 6.09 35.91
CA SER A 683 -17.09 6.11 37.14
C SER A 683 -15.74 5.42 36.98
N CYS A 684 -15.53 4.65 35.91
CA CYS A 684 -14.20 4.18 35.53
C CYS A 684 -13.35 5.38 35.03
N LYS A 685 -12.11 5.47 35.49
CA LYS A 685 -11.08 6.44 35.10
C LYS A 685 -10.58 6.24 33.68
N LEU A 686 -10.77 5.04 33.10
CA LEU A 686 -10.50 4.82 31.69
C LEU A 686 -11.49 5.63 30.86
N GLU A 687 -10.95 6.43 29.93
CA GLU A 687 -11.77 7.22 29.02
C GLU A 687 -12.53 6.31 28.04
N LEU A 688 -13.63 6.83 27.49
CA LEU A 688 -14.29 6.18 26.37
C LEU A 688 -13.45 6.33 25.12
N CYS A 689 -13.28 5.25 24.35
CA CYS A 689 -12.45 5.24 23.15
C CYS A 689 -12.88 6.27 22.09
N GLN A 690 -14.17 6.59 22.02
CA GLN A 690 -14.68 7.66 21.13
C GLN A 690 -14.22 9.07 21.54
N LYS A 691 -13.82 9.24 22.80
CA LYS A 691 -13.34 10.49 23.39
C LYS A 691 -11.84 10.48 23.69
N SER A 692 -11.14 9.37 23.39
CA SER A 692 -9.72 9.28 23.63
C SER A 692 -8.96 10.27 22.75
N ASP A 693 -7.66 10.39 22.99
CA ASP A 693 -6.76 10.94 21.98
C ASP A 693 -6.93 10.17 20.65
N VAL A 694 -6.56 10.83 19.55
CA VAL A 694 -6.75 10.46 18.13
C VAL A 694 -6.18 9.10 17.68
N TRP A 695 -5.73 8.26 18.60
CA TRP A 695 -5.13 6.95 18.34
C TRP A 695 -6.12 5.78 18.35
N SER A 696 -7.27 5.89 19.02
CA SER A 696 -8.22 4.77 19.10
C SER A 696 -8.86 4.51 17.73
N THR A 697 -9.17 3.25 17.47
CA THR A 697 -9.92 2.84 16.27
C THR A 697 -11.36 3.37 16.25
N LEU A 698 -11.91 3.76 17.41
CA LEU A 698 -13.24 4.35 17.54
C LEU A 698 -13.21 5.88 17.57
N PHE A 699 -12.03 6.49 17.52
CA PHE A 699 -11.94 7.92 17.38
C PHE A 699 -12.51 8.33 16.00
N PRO A 700 -13.39 9.33 15.91
CA PRO A 700 -14.02 9.70 14.65
C PRO A 700 -12.99 10.09 13.56
N ASP A 701 -12.91 9.29 12.48
CA ASP A 701 -12.05 9.57 11.33
C ASP A 701 -12.84 9.99 10.09
N GLU A 702 -13.14 11.29 10.01
CA GLU A 702 -13.97 11.84 8.93
C GLU A 702 -13.38 11.66 7.53
N LYS A 703 -12.05 11.53 7.42
CA LYS A 703 -11.43 11.32 6.12
C LYS A 703 -11.74 9.92 5.58
N SER A 704 -11.88 8.90 6.42
CA SER A 704 -12.19 7.53 6.00
C SER A 704 -13.67 7.16 6.18
N ALA A 705 -14.45 7.95 6.94
CA ALA A 705 -15.87 7.73 7.18
C ALA A 705 -16.75 7.98 5.94
N LEU A 706 -17.56 7.00 5.52
CA LEU A 706 -18.48 7.15 4.40
C LEU A 706 -19.78 7.81 4.87
N GLY A 707 -20.09 8.97 4.29
CA GLY A 707 -21.33 9.70 4.58
C GLY A 707 -22.48 9.38 3.61
N PHE A 708 -23.43 10.30 3.48
CA PHE A 708 -24.56 10.16 2.56
C PHE A 708 -24.15 10.54 1.12
N PHE A 709 -24.86 9.99 0.14
CA PHE A 709 -24.69 10.38 -1.25
C PHE A 709 -25.43 11.69 -1.54
N ASP A 710 -24.69 12.76 -1.83
CA ASP A 710 -25.27 14.02 -2.27
C ASP A 710 -25.51 13.98 -3.78
N SER A 711 -26.78 13.82 -4.16
CA SER A 711 -27.21 13.77 -5.56
C SER A 711 -26.87 15.02 -6.38
N SER A 712 -26.70 16.19 -5.73
CA SER A 712 -26.42 17.46 -6.42
C SER A 712 -24.95 17.59 -6.83
N SER A 713 -24.03 17.12 -5.98
CA SER A 713 -22.59 17.10 -6.27
C SER A 713 -22.11 15.78 -6.86
N GLY A 714 -22.90 14.72 -6.73
CA GLY A 714 -22.53 13.35 -7.09
C GLY A 714 -21.49 12.72 -6.17
N LEU A 715 -21.19 13.36 -5.03
CA LEU A 715 -20.14 12.97 -4.09
C LEU A 715 -20.73 12.41 -2.78
N LEU A 716 -19.93 11.64 -2.04
CA LEU A 716 -20.26 11.30 -0.65
C LEU A 716 -19.92 12.48 0.28
N LYS A 717 -20.89 12.91 1.09
CA LYS A 717 -20.72 13.96 2.10
C LYS A 717 -21.01 13.42 3.49
N VAL A 718 -20.19 13.76 4.46
CA VAL A 718 -20.43 13.43 5.88
C VAL A 718 -21.49 14.41 6.42
N ASP A 719 -22.50 13.91 7.13
CA ASP A 719 -23.51 14.76 7.76
C ASP A 719 -22.90 15.49 8.97
N ARG A 720 -22.85 16.82 8.86
CA ARG A 720 -22.19 17.72 9.83
C ARG A 720 -23.16 18.19 10.93
N ALA A 721 -24.48 18.24 10.67
CA ALA A 721 -25.46 18.80 11.61
C ALA A 721 -25.70 17.88 12.82
N SER A 722 -25.54 16.59 12.60
CA SER A 722 -25.59 15.51 13.59
C SER A 722 -24.43 15.46 14.57
N GLN A 723 -23.32 16.13 14.28
CA GLN A 723 -22.08 16.04 15.07
C GLN A 723 -22.08 16.95 16.31
N GLN A 724 -22.94 17.98 16.36
CA GLN A 724 -22.86 19.01 17.41
C GLN A 724 -23.78 18.79 18.62
N ASN A 725 -24.90 18.04 18.54
CA ASN A 725 -25.93 18.05 19.60
C ASN A 725 -26.67 16.71 19.88
N GLY A 726 -26.11 15.53 19.60
CA GLY A 726 -26.77 14.25 19.93
C GLY A 726 -25.85 13.01 19.87
N PRO A 727 -26.32 11.81 20.32
CA PRO A 727 -25.64 10.57 19.98
C PRO A 727 -25.59 10.47 18.46
N MET A 728 -24.41 10.14 17.91
CA MET A 728 -24.18 10.06 16.47
C MET A 728 -25.38 9.38 15.78
N PRO A 729 -26.16 10.05 14.91
CA PRO A 729 -26.89 9.34 13.88
C PRO A 729 -25.85 8.67 12.98
N PRO A 730 -26.21 7.61 12.24
CA PRO A 730 -25.26 6.73 11.59
C PRO A 730 -24.56 7.45 10.44
N VAL A 731 -23.58 8.29 10.75
CA VAL A 731 -22.35 8.31 10.00
C VAL A 731 -21.87 6.88 10.10
N TYR A 732 -21.89 6.15 8.99
CA TYR A 732 -21.27 4.85 8.95
C TYR A 732 -19.76 5.11 9.03
N SER A 733 -19.27 5.38 10.25
CA SER A 733 -18.07 4.70 10.69
C SER A 733 -18.46 3.23 10.58
N VAL A 734 -18.25 2.67 9.39
CA VAL A 734 -17.81 1.29 9.36
C VAL A 734 -16.70 1.30 10.43
N GLU A 735 -16.80 0.47 11.47
CA GLU A 735 -15.60 0.13 12.22
C GLU A 735 -14.67 -0.46 11.14
N ILE A 736 -13.90 0.44 10.50
CA ILE A 736 -13.00 0.18 9.38
C ILE A 736 -11.79 -0.46 9.98
#